data_AF-A0A317J922-F1
#
_entry.id   AF-A0A317J922-F1
#
_cell.length_a   1.000
_cell.length_b   1.000
_cell.length_c   1.000
_cell.angle_alpha   90.00
_cell.angle_beta   90.00
_cell.angle_gamma   90.00
#
_symmetry.space_group_name_H-M   'P 1'
#
loop_
_entity.id
_entity.type
_entity.pdbx_description
1 polymer ?
#
loop_
_entity_poly.entity_id
_entity_poly.type
_entity_poly.pdbx_seq_one_letter_code
_entity_poly.pdbx_strand_id
1 'polypeptide(L)'
;MCRFVFFIVLTAQSLFSFHLARADEAEKRSIRARDSLSALWSFYKFTFIKDCRVVSLDEGSVTTSEGQGYALLRAVWEGDSKTFRCIWEWTKHNLQVRGDALFSWKWKGRVLDINSATDADTDIALALILASRRFDDFSFLQEAQKIVNDIWERETIAAGQLRYITGGNWAPAEAKPTIHVAYLAPYAYEIFAAIDRTHPWKLAVEGAYHILEWIYFERKLPLPPTLVYADGTSGALLLETNGAKPVFSVDDFPIFWRVALDREWFGRRSWELRQKMIAFFAEEWKHQGRFYDRYDMTGRAQIKIEGLPLYATVHSLALSEAPELAEALAESHLNRLWDKATQGRSTPYYLHNWLWFDRALALDVTQHFDEMLSFLRVFHFETFWRQFKALPFAAMILLFFLTGRVPVARYGFMALALYFCLYYLVWRITSTLNFLETAGPLISISLWAAEVYCFSTVALLVLQVGFKPITDPTPESTPGRALNPKLEPKLEPKLAPTFAPTVDIFIPIYSEPLAILEATLAAAMAIDYPNKRVYVCDDSHLEAVRRLTERLGGNYIRGPKRHAKAGNMNNALQKTSGELVVIFDTDHIPVRSFLNETVPLFSDPKLGFVQTPHHFYNEDIFQRAFLVNDAVPNEQDMFNHAIQKGRDRWGGTFFVGSGAVFRRTAIAQTGGFKTMSITEDIHTSQHLHALGWTSRFVDKDLAAGLTAENLASYVVQRRRWMLGCLQVFFKDNPLFHRGLKLRQRLGYFSSLYYFFFPLARVIFWLTPLYYLLFHWHPLFAEVSEMAAHLLPFLVAMPLLTSVLIPDWPRAVWGTLYEMAVAFPLARSVFDLFLPKNLGFKVTPKGLVSGKRSFDLETSKLTVAAAAITLFAIIKGLGEYHYFQIEKDAYFFNLIWAGINLLTLAASVLVAWERPQRRVQERLRRRLEFEFRGGGESGDASRADVTFKGYSKDISLSGLATETTSLPGLARDLVGEITFADCPEVRFPARVVYTERKRRAWAAKDQVGLRRCRGSQVGAFGTSADRLDYLSTSAGPRVLYRTAWAFVDLPESTRHRLLLHLFADPQAWSSAHEKRARGNLSMVFHFCKGLFNAFR
;
A
#
# COMPACT_ATOMS: atom_id res chain seq x y z
N MET A 1 4.63 -35.82 -2.43
CA MET A 1 4.05 -34.48 -2.17
C MET A 1 4.46 -33.42 -3.19
N CYS A 2 5.75 -33.11 -3.41
CA CYS A 2 6.16 -32.16 -4.46
C CYS A 2 5.70 -32.56 -5.88
N ARG A 3 5.75 -33.85 -6.25
CA ARG A 3 5.22 -34.36 -7.53
C ARG A 3 3.70 -34.24 -7.68
N PHE A 4 2.95 -34.29 -6.57
CA PHE A 4 1.48 -34.20 -6.59
C PHE A 4 1.02 -32.74 -6.73
N VAL A 5 1.72 -31.80 -6.07
CA VAL A 5 1.52 -30.35 -6.24
C VAL A 5 1.95 -29.89 -7.63
N PHE A 6 3.07 -30.39 -8.15
CA PHE A 6 3.53 -30.07 -9.51
C PHE A 6 2.57 -30.59 -10.58
N PHE A 7 1.97 -31.78 -10.36
CA PHE A 7 0.99 -32.36 -11.27
C PHE A 7 -0.35 -31.61 -11.26
N ILE A 8 -0.83 -31.15 -10.08
CA ILE A 8 -2.03 -30.29 -9.97
C ILE A 8 -1.80 -28.92 -10.62
N VAL A 9 -0.63 -28.32 -10.45
CA VAL A 9 -0.26 -27.03 -11.07
C VAL A 9 -0.19 -27.15 -12.59
N LEU A 10 0.41 -28.22 -13.13
CA LEU A 10 0.51 -28.45 -14.58
C LEU A 10 -0.83 -28.85 -15.22
N THR A 11 -1.65 -29.69 -14.55
CA THR A 11 -2.97 -30.08 -15.08
C THR A 11 -3.97 -28.93 -15.03
N ALA A 12 -3.90 -28.07 -14.00
CA ALA A 12 -4.66 -26.82 -13.97
C ALA A 12 -4.18 -25.83 -15.04
N GLN A 13 -2.88 -25.70 -15.27
CA GLN A 13 -2.31 -24.87 -16.35
C GLN A 13 -2.78 -25.32 -17.74
N SER A 14 -2.81 -26.62 -18.00
CA SER A 14 -3.09 -27.19 -19.33
C SER A 14 -4.57 -27.07 -19.72
N LEU A 15 -5.48 -27.29 -18.76
CA LEU A 15 -6.93 -27.17 -18.99
C LEU A 15 -7.40 -25.70 -19.00
N PHE A 16 -6.72 -24.78 -18.29
CA PHE A 16 -7.04 -23.35 -18.31
C PHE A 16 -6.43 -22.57 -19.48
N SER A 17 -5.26 -22.96 -19.98
CA SER A 17 -4.60 -22.25 -21.10
C SER A 17 -5.44 -22.26 -22.39
N PHE A 18 -6.26 -23.30 -22.59
CA PHE A 18 -7.13 -23.42 -23.76
C PHE A 18 -8.42 -22.57 -23.67
N HIS A 19 -8.92 -22.32 -22.45
CA HIS A 19 -10.05 -21.42 -22.21
C HIS A 19 -9.61 -19.94 -22.13
N LEU A 20 -8.42 -19.67 -21.57
CA LEU A 20 -7.83 -18.33 -21.50
C LEU A 20 -7.43 -17.79 -22.88
N ALA A 21 -6.90 -18.61 -23.78
CA ALA A 21 -6.55 -18.16 -25.14
C ALA A 21 -7.77 -17.64 -25.95
N ARG A 22 -8.95 -18.21 -25.72
CA ARG A 22 -10.20 -17.79 -26.39
C ARG A 22 -10.80 -16.52 -25.78
N ALA A 23 -10.66 -16.33 -24.47
CA ALA A 23 -11.12 -15.13 -23.76
C ALA A 23 -10.17 -13.92 -23.97
N ASP A 24 -8.86 -14.16 -23.99
CA ASP A 24 -7.81 -13.15 -24.25
C ASP A 24 -7.89 -12.61 -25.70
N GLU A 25 -8.29 -13.44 -26.66
CA GLU A 25 -8.65 -12.95 -28.01
C GLU A 25 -9.90 -12.07 -28.01
N ALA A 26 -10.95 -12.42 -27.27
CA ALA A 26 -12.19 -11.64 -27.22
C ALA A 26 -11.97 -10.25 -26.56
N GLU A 27 -11.12 -10.19 -25.53
CA GLU A 27 -10.77 -8.96 -24.82
C GLU A 27 -9.85 -8.05 -25.65
N LYS A 28 -8.81 -8.61 -26.30
CA LYS A 28 -8.00 -7.88 -27.29
C LYS A 28 -8.85 -7.40 -28.47
N ARG A 29 -9.85 -8.17 -28.90
CA ARG A 29 -10.82 -7.75 -29.91
C ARG A 29 -11.70 -6.60 -29.41
N SER A 30 -12.11 -6.60 -28.14
CA SER A 30 -12.92 -5.52 -27.55
C SER A 30 -12.15 -4.20 -27.42
N ILE A 31 -10.90 -4.22 -26.93
CA ILE A 31 -10.04 -3.02 -26.85
C ILE A 31 -9.78 -2.47 -28.25
N ARG A 32 -9.36 -3.33 -29.20
CA ARG A 32 -9.19 -2.92 -30.60
C ARG A 32 -10.47 -2.41 -31.23
N ALA A 33 -11.63 -2.94 -30.84
CA ALA A 33 -12.92 -2.48 -31.34
C ALA A 33 -13.26 -1.08 -30.82
N ARG A 34 -12.94 -0.77 -29.56
CA ARG A 34 -13.07 0.59 -28.98
C ARG A 34 -12.10 1.58 -29.63
N ASP A 35 -10.85 1.17 -29.85
CA ASP A 35 -9.87 1.99 -30.59
C ASP A 35 -10.36 2.26 -32.03
N SER A 36 -10.91 1.24 -32.69
CA SER A 36 -11.47 1.36 -34.04
C SER A 36 -12.71 2.25 -34.08
N LEU A 37 -13.55 2.23 -33.04
CA LEU A 37 -14.71 3.11 -32.90
C LEU A 37 -14.27 4.58 -32.80
N SER A 38 -13.24 4.86 -32.00
CA SER A 38 -12.68 6.21 -31.87
C SER A 38 -11.94 6.67 -33.14
N ALA A 39 -11.29 5.75 -33.85
CA ALA A 39 -10.74 6.03 -35.17
C ALA A 39 -11.85 6.42 -36.17
N LEU A 40 -12.98 5.72 -36.17
CA LEU A 40 -14.13 6.03 -37.01
C LEU A 40 -14.77 7.39 -36.65
N TRP A 41 -14.79 7.76 -35.36
CA TRP A 41 -15.15 9.12 -34.94
C TRP A 41 -14.18 10.16 -35.52
N SER A 42 -12.88 9.91 -35.48
CA SER A 42 -11.87 10.80 -36.05
C SER A 42 -12.03 10.99 -37.56
N PHE A 43 -12.32 9.92 -38.30
CA PHE A 43 -12.65 10.00 -39.73
C PHE A 43 -13.92 10.79 -39.99
N TYR A 44 -14.96 10.59 -39.18
CA TYR A 44 -16.20 11.35 -39.29
C TYR A 44 -15.97 12.84 -39.11
N LYS A 45 -15.22 13.24 -38.08
CA LYS A 45 -14.83 14.64 -37.85
C LYS A 45 -14.10 15.22 -39.05
N PHE A 46 -13.11 14.51 -39.57
CA PHE A 46 -12.33 14.99 -40.70
C PHE A 46 -13.17 15.14 -41.98
N THR A 47 -14.09 14.21 -42.21
CA THR A 47 -14.84 14.11 -43.48
C THR A 47 -16.09 14.99 -43.47
N PHE A 48 -16.90 14.88 -42.43
CA PHE A 48 -18.24 15.45 -42.38
C PHE A 48 -18.36 16.68 -41.47
N ILE A 49 -17.34 17.03 -40.68
CA ILE A 49 -17.35 18.26 -39.87
C ILE A 49 -16.41 19.30 -40.46
N LYS A 50 -16.98 20.38 -41.00
CA LYS A 50 -16.24 21.49 -41.62
C LYS A 50 -16.62 22.79 -40.90
N ASP A 51 -15.64 23.47 -40.31
CA ASP A 51 -15.86 24.74 -39.58
C ASP A 51 -17.00 24.64 -38.55
N CYS A 52 -16.95 23.60 -37.70
CA CYS A 52 -17.98 23.27 -36.70
C CYS A 52 -19.35 22.83 -37.26
N ARG A 53 -19.51 22.74 -38.57
CA ARG A 53 -20.77 22.35 -39.23
C ARG A 53 -20.71 20.91 -39.73
N VAL A 54 -21.75 20.12 -39.45
CA VAL A 54 -21.92 18.80 -40.09
C VAL A 54 -22.44 18.98 -41.51
N VAL A 55 -21.75 18.40 -42.49
CA VAL A 55 -22.09 18.48 -43.92
C VAL A 55 -22.38 17.11 -44.50
N SER A 56 -23.56 16.95 -45.12
CA SER A 56 -23.86 15.79 -45.95
C SER A 56 -23.25 15.99 -47.33
N LEU A 57 -22.10 15.33 -47.59
CA LEU A 57 -21.39 15.45 -48.86
C LEU A 57 -22.19 14.86 -50.03
N ASP A 58 -22.97 13.81 -49.76
CA ASP A 58 -23.80 13.12 -50.75
C ASP A 58 -25.07 13.90 -51.13
N GLU A 59 -25.46 14.89 -50.32
CA GLU A 59 -26.63 15.75 -50.56
C GLU A 59 -26.24 17.20 -50.90
N GLY A 60 -25.11 17.38 -51.57
CA GLY A 60 -24.67 18.69 -52.03
C GLY A 60 -24.32 19.64 -50.89
N SER A 61 -23.70 19.13 -49.82
CA SER A 61 -23.22 19.87 -48.65
C SER A 61 -24.31 20.59 -47.85
N VAL A 62 -25.51 20.03 -47.80
CA VAL A 62 -26.59 20.47 -46.91
C VAL A 62 -26.27 20.07 -45.46
N THR A 63 -26.74 20.89 -44.52
CA THR A 63 -26.75 20.57 -43.09
C THR A 63 -28.20 20.40 -42.63
N THR A 64 -28.47 19.31 -41.92
CA THR A 64 -29.75 19.08 -41.24
C THR A 64 -29.56 19.22 -39.72
N SER A 65 -30.63 19.58 -39.00
CA SER A 65 -30.62 19.55 -37.54
C SER A 65 -30.35 18.13 -37.01
N GLU A 66 -30.92 17.12 -37.66
CA GLU A 66 -30.69 15.70 -37.36
C GLU A 66 -29.18 15.37 -37.39
N GLY A 67 -28.49 15.80 -38.45
CA GLY A 67 -27.06 15.53 -38.58
C GLY A 67 -26.20 16.21 -37.51
N GLN A 68 -26.61 17.38 -37.05
CA GLN A 68 -25.98 18.05 -35.91
C GLN A 68 -26.25 17.30 -34.60
N GLY A 69 -27.49 16.85 -34.38
CA GLY A 69 -27.86 16.01 -33.24
C GLY A 69 -27.03 14.73 -33.15
N TYR A 70 -26.88 14.00 -34.26
CA TYR A 70 -26.03 12.80 -34.31
C TYR A 70 -24.58 13.11 -33.96
N ALA A 71 -24.00 14.20 -34.49
CA ALA A 71 -22.62 14.54 -34.19
C ALA A 71 -22.42 14.98 -32.73
N LEU A 72 -23.40 15.66 -32.12
CA LEU A 72 -23.38 16.01 -30.70
C LEU A 72 -23.45 14.75 -29.81
N LEU A 73 -24.35 13.81 -30.10
CA LEU A 73 -24.45 12.53 -29.39
C LEU A 73 -23.15 11.72 -29.46
N ARG A 74 -22.55 11.65 -30.66
CA ARG A 74 -21.25 10.98 -30.85
C ARG A 74 -20.14 11.67 -30.09
N ALA A 75 -20.06 13.00 -30.15
CA ALA A 75 -19.04 13.76 -29.45
C ALA A 75 -19.13 13.62 -27.92
N VAL A 76 -20.34 13.59 -27.34
CA VAL A 76 -20.49 13.39 -25.89
C VAL A 76 -20.11 11.98 -25.45
N TRP A 77 -20.49 10.95 -26.20
CA TRP A 77 -20.15 9.57 -25.88
C TRP A 77 -18.65 9.25 -26.08
N GLU A 78 -18.00 9.87 -27.08
CA GLU A 78 -16.54 9.81 -27.27
C GLU A 78 -15.76 10.67 -26.25
N GLY A 79 -16.45 11.53 -25.48
CA GLY A 79 -15.81 12.45 -24.54
C GLY A 79 -15.09 13.64 -25.21
N ASP A 80 -15.44 13.98 -26.46
CA ASP A 80 -14.82 15.04 -27.26
C ASP A 80 -15.50 16.41 -27.02
N SER A 81 -15.21 17.01 -25.87
CA SER A 81 -15.83 18.28 -25.45
C SER A 81 -15.54 19.45 -26.39
N LYS A 82 -14.35 19.46 -27.02
CA LYS A 82 -13.95 20.53 -27.95
C LYS A 82 -14.81 20.51 -29.21
N THR A 83 -14.94 19.34 -29.83
CA THR A 83 -15.77 19.18 -31.03
C THR A 83 -17.24 19.37 -30.69
N PHE A 84 -17.70 18.86 -29.54
CA PHE A 84 -19.06 19.08 -29.04
C PHE A 84 -19.42 20.57 -28.95
N ARG A 85 -18.59 21.38 -28.26
CA ARG A 85 -18.82 22.83 -28.11
C ARG A 85 -18.84 23.55 -29.46
N CYS A 86 -17.89 23.21 -30.33
CA CYS A 86 -17.80 23.75 -31.68
C CYS A 86 -19.10 23.50 -32.46
N ILE A 87 -19.57 22.25 -32.51
CA ILE A 87 -20.84 21.89 -33.17
C ILE A 87 -22.03 22.59 -32.52
N TRP A 88 -22.10 22.58 -31.19
CA TRP A 88 -23.19 23.16 -30.43
C TRP A 88 -23.34 24.65 -30.71
N GLU A 89 -22.24 25.41 -30.62
CA GLU A 89 -22.26 26.84 -30.90
C GLU A 89 -22.69 27.11 -32.35
N TRP A 90 -22.17 26.36 -33.32
CA TRP A 90 -22.61 26.52 -34.71
C TRP A 90 -24.12 26.25 -34.86
N THR A 91 -24.61 25.16 -34.25
CA THR A 91 -26.01 24.70 -34.34
C THR A 91 -26.95 25.75 -33.77
N LYS A 92 -26.62 26.25 -32.58
CA LYS A 92 -27.35 27.34 -31.92
C LYS A 92 -27.40 28.60 -32.77
N HIS A 93 -26.26 29.08 -33.24
CA HIS A 93 -26.18 30.35 -33.97
C HIS A 93 -26.86 30.31 -35.36
N ASN A 94 -26.87 29.15 -36.03
CA ASN A 94 -27.31 29.06 -37.43
C ASN A 94 -28.70 28.47 -37.62
N LEU A 95 -29.18 27.63 -36.69
CA LEU A 95 -30.47 26.93 -36.85
C LEU A 95 -31.57 27.46 -35.91
N GLN A 96 -31.22 28.10 -34.80
CA GLN A 96 -32.19 28.62 -33.83
C GLN A 96 -32.67 30.04 -34.20
N VAL A 97 -33.46 30.17 -35.28
CA VAL A 97 -33.81 31.46 -35.90
C VAL A 97 -35.24 31.96 -35.61
N ARG A 98 -36.08 31.15 -34.95
CA ARG A 98 -37.53 31.44 -34.75
C ARG A 98 -37.87 32.25 -33.50
N GLY A 99 -36.93 32.41 -32.58
CA GLY A 99 -37.17 32.97 -31.25
C GLY A 99 -37.67 31.95 -30.21
N ASP A 100 -37.94 30.71 -30.61
CA ASP A 100 -38.06 29.54 -29.71
C ASP A 100 -36.70 28.85 -29.50
N ALA A 101 -36.66 27.83 -28.64
CA ALA A 101 -35.48 27.02 -28.34
C ALA A 101 -35.20 25.93 -29.38
N LEU A 102 -36.08 25.73 -30.35
CA LEU A 102 -36.04 24.62 -31.31
C LEU A 102 -35.18 24.98 -32.53
N PHE A 103 -34.81 23.99 -33.35
CA PHE A 103 -33.89 24.21 -34.48
C PHE A 103 -34.60 24.15 -35.84
N SER A 104 -34.13 24.93 -36.82
CA SER A 104 -34.60 24.82 -38.21
C SER A 104 -33.97 23.59 -38.87
N TRP A 105 -34.78 22.76 -39.53
CA TRP A 105 -34.35 21.42 -39.90
C TRP A 105 -33.35 21.37 -41.07
N LYS A 106 -33.28 22.42 -41.91
CA LYS A 106 -32.46 22.41 -43.14
C LYS A 106 -31.74 23.72 -43.43
N TRP A 107 -30.44 23.62 -43.73
CA TRP A 107 -29.57 24.76 -43.98
C TRP A 107 -28.61 24.53 -45.17
N LYS A 108 -28.43 25.57 -46.01
CA LYS A 108 -27.40 25.65 -47.07
C LYS A 108 -27.07 27.11 -47.39
N GLY A 109 -26.02 27.65 -46.78
CA GLY A 109 -25.64 29.08 -46.86
C GLY A 109 -26.57 30.01 -46.08
N ARG A 110 -27.83 29.60 -45.90
CA ARG A 110 -28.88 30.17 -45.05
C ARG A 110 -29.86 29.05 -44.67
N VAL A 111 -30.73 29.30 -43.70
CA VAL A 111 -31.87 28.42 -43.40
C VAL A 111 -32.77 28.33 -44.65
N LEU A 112 -33.10 27.10 -45.06
CA LEU A 112 -33.93 26.82 -46.24
C LEU A 112 -35.40 26.62 -45.88
N ASP A 113 -35.66 26.06 -44.70
CA ASP A 113 -36.98 25.87 -44.13
C ASP A 113 -36.90 26.21 -42.64
N ILE A 114 -37.82 27.04 -42.19
CA ILE A 114 -37.88 27.52 -40.81
C ILE A 114 -38.52 26.51 -39.87
N ASN A 115 -39.13 25.42 -40.34
CA ASN A 115 -39.75 24.42 -39.47
C ASN A 115 -38.72 23.57 -38.72
N SER A 116 -39.14 22.96 -37.60
CA SER A 116 -38.33 22.00 -36.86
C SER A 116 -38.62 20.54 -37.23
N ALA A 117 -37.75 19.66 -36.76
CA ALA A 117 -37.90 18.21 -36.81
C ALA A 117 -37.64 17.66 -35.41
N THR A 118 -38.65 17.00 -34.83
CA THR A 118 -38.66 16.66 -33.41
C THR A 118 -37.59 15.66 -32.99
N ASP A 119 -37.19 14.75 -33.88
CA ASP A 119 -36.10 13.81 -33.65
C ASP A 119 -34.78 14.54 -33.38
N ALA A 120 -34.47 15.54 -34.21
CA ALA A 120 -33.27 16.33 -34.09
C ALA A 120 -33.29 17.16 -32.80
N ASP A 121 -34.40 17.80 -32.49
CA ASP A 121 -34.54 18.61 -31.28
C ASP A 121 -34.42 17.72 -30.02
N THR A 122 -34.99 16.51 -30.06
CA THR A 122 -34.87 15.49 -29.01
C THR A 122 -33.42 15.02 -28.84
N ASP A 123 -32.72 14.68 -29.92
CA ASP A 123 -31.34 14.20 -29.87
C ASP A 123 -30.37 15.31 -29.43
N ILE A 124 -30.58 16.56 -29.84
CA ILE A 124 -29.79 17.72 -29.39
C ILE A 124 -30.03 17.96 -27.89
N ALA A 125 -31.28 17.98 -27.44
CA ALA A 125 -31.62 18.13 -26.03
C ALA A 125 -30.98 17.04 -25.17
N LEU A 126 -31.09 15.77 -25.60
CA LEU A 126 -30.44 14.65 -24.92
C LEU A 126 -28.92 14.84 -24.88
N ALA A 127 -28.28 15.16 -26.01
CA ALA A 127 -26.84 15.35 -26.08
C ALA A 127 -26.35 16.43 -25.11
N LEU A 128 -27.10 17.53 -24.94
CA LEU A 128 -26.79 18.58 -23.97
C LEU A 128 -26.95 18.13 -22.51
N ILE A 129 -27.98 17.32 -22.21
CA ILE A 129 -28.14 16.74 -20.87
C ILE A 129 -26.97 15.81 -20.56
N LEU A 130 -26.63 14.92 -21.49
CA LEU A 130 -25.48 14.04 -21.37
C LEU A 130 -24.18 14.85 -21.22
N ALA A 131 -24.01 15.91 -22.00
CA ALA A 131 -22.84 16.77 -21.98
C ALA A 131 -22.71 17.53 -20.65
N SER A 132 -23.83 17.99 -20.08
CA SER A 132 -23.83 18.64 -18.77
C SER A 132 -23.25 17.73 -17.68
N ARG A 133 -23.52 16.43 -17.78
CA ARG A 133 -23.04 15.39 -16.84
C ARG A 133 -21.63 14.94 -17.19
N ARG A 134 -21.34 14.72 -18.46
CA ARG A 134 -20.07 14.16 -18.95
C ARG A 134 -18.93 15.18 -18.92
N PHE A 135 -19.22 16.44 -19.21
CA PHE A 135 -18.26 17.54 -19.26
C PHE A 135 -18.32 18.46 -18.03
N ASP A 136 -19.20 18.16 -17.06
CA ASP A 136 -19.38 18.93 -15.82
C ASP A 136 -19.65 20.42 -16.08
N ASP A 137 -20.52 20.69 -17.05
CA ASP A 137 -20.84 22.04 -17.52
C ASP A 137 -22.36 22.26 -17.46
N PHE A 138 -22.81 22.83 -16.34
CA PHE A 138 -24.23 23.03 -16.05
C PHE A 138 -24.94 23.97 -17.05
N SER A 139 -24.18 24.77 -17.82
CA SER A 139 -24.77 25.64 -18.84
C SER A 139 -25.50 24.85 -19.93
N PHE A 140 -24.99 23.66 -20.29
CA PHE A 140 -25.67 22.78 -21.25
C PHE A 140 -27.01 22.27 -20.70
N LEU A 141 -27.13 22.03 -19.39
CA LEU A 141 -28.39 21.62 -18.80
C LEU A 141 -29.44 22.74 -18.87
N GLN A 142 -29.03 23.99 -18.63
CA GLN A 142 -29.94 25.14 -18.73
C GLN A 142 -30.45 25.33 -20.16
N GLU A 143 -29.59 25.13 -21.16
CA GLU A 143 -29.99 25.18 -22.56
C GLU A 143 -30.90 24.00 -22.94
N ALA A 144 -30.55 22.78 -22.50
CA ALA A 144 -31.38 21.60 -22.71
C ALA A 144 -32.79 21.77 -22.13
N GLN A 145 -32.93 22.34 -20.93
CA GLN A 145 -34.23 22.58 -20.30
C GLN A 145 -35.13 23.49 -21.13
N LYS A 146 -34.58 24.50 -21.81
CA LYS A 146 -35.35 25.37 -22.71
C LYS A 146 -35.86 24.59 -23.92
N ILE A 147 -34.98 23.76 -24.51
CA ILE A 147 -35.33 22.93 -25.67
C ILE A 147 -36.41 21.93 -25.28
N VAL A 148 -36.21 21.18 -24.18
CA VAL A 148 -37.19 20.21 -23.66
C VAL A 148 -38.54 20.88 -23.42
N ASN A 149 -38.57 22.06 -22.80
CA ASN A 149 -39.81 22.81 -22.62
C ASN A 149 -40.51 23.14 -23.95
N ASP A 150 -39.79 23.64 -24.95
CA ASP A 150 -40.40 23.95 -26.25
C ASP A 150 -40.78 22.69 -27.04
N ILE A 151 -40.07 21.56 -26.91
CA ILE A 151 -40.52 20.28 -27.49
C ILE A 151 -41.89 19.93 -26.92
N TRP A 152 -42.06 20.00 -25.59
CA TRP A 152 -43.35 19.71 -24.96
C TRP A 152 -44.47 20.64 -25.45
N GLU A 153 -44.22 21.95 -25.50
CA GLU A 153 -45.22 22.95 -25.84
C GLU A 153 -45.59 22.94 -27.34
N ARG A 154 -44.64 22.61 -28.22
CA ARG A 154 -44.76 22.87 -29.67
C ARG A 154 -44.67 21.63 -30.53
N GLU A 155 -44.14 20.52 -30.04
CA GLU A 155 -43.92 19.30 -30.82
C GLU A 155 -44.66 18.08 -30.25
N THR A 156 -45.58 18.32 -29.31
CA THR A 156 -46.42 17.25 -28.75
C THR A 156 -47.89 17.62 -28.73
N ILE A 157 -48.76 16.60 -28.72
CA ILE A 157 -50.21 16.74 -28.61
C ILE A 157 -50.76 15.88 -27.48
N ALA A 158 -51.86 16.30 -26.88
CA ALA A 158 -52.63 15.49 -25.94
C ALA A 158 -53.47 14.45 -26.70
N ALA A 159 -53.46 13.20 -26.25
CA ALA A 159 -54.24 12.11 -26.82
C ALA A 159 -54.89 11.28 -25.68
N GLY A 160 -56.05 11.73 -25.20
CA GLY A 160 -56.69 11.13 -24.03
C GLY A 160 -55.83 11.28 -22.77
N GLN A 161 -55.42 10.17 -22.17
CA GLN A 161 -54.51 10.15 -21.02
C GLN A 161 -53.02 10.09 -21.41
N LEU A 162 -52.71 10.00 -22.70
CA LEU A 162 -51.36 9.91 -23.24
C LEU A 162 -50.90 11.23 -23.86
N ARG A 163 -49.60 11.32 -24.12
CA ARG A 163 -48.99 12.40 -24.90
C ARG A 163 -48.32 11.81 -26.13
N TYR A 164 -48.60 12.34 -27.32
CA TYR A 164 -47.90 11.92 -28.53
C TYR A 164 -46.91 12.97 -28.99
N ILE A 165 -45.75 12.50 -29.42
CA ILE A 165 -44.71 13.28 -30.08
C ILE A 165 -45.08 13.39 -31.56
N THR A 166 -44.98 14.58 -32.12
CA THR A 166 -45.34 14.86 -33.51
C THR A 166 -44.10 15.04 -34.39
N GLY A 167 -44.26 15.21 -35.71
CA GLY A 167 -43.15 15.32 -36.66
C GLY A 167 -42.34 16.61 -36.59
N GLY A 168 -42.85 17.65 -35.92
CA GLY A 168 -42.16 18.93 -35.73
C GLY A 168 -43.13 19.99 -35.24
N ASN A 169 -42.67 21.23 -35.10
CA ASN A 169 -43.48 22.35 -34.61
C ASN A 169 -44.72 22.68 -35.45
N TRP A 170 -44.77 22.23 -36.69
CA TRP A 170 -45.87 22.44 -37.63
C TRP A 170 -47.00 21.43 -37.47
N ALA A 171 -46.69 20.21 -37.02
CA ALA A 171 -47.63 19.09 -37.02
C ALA A 171 -48.81 19.26 -36.04
N PRO A 172 -48.66 19.83 -34.83
CA PRO A 172 -49.79 20.04 -33.92
C PRO A 172 -50.88 20.97 -34.45
N ALA A 173 -50.55 21.85 -35.39
CA ALA A 173 -51.50 22.78 -36.00
C ALA A 173 -52.31 22.14 -37.15
N GLU A 174 -51.93 20.94 -37.60
CA GLU A 174 -52.65 20.23 -38.65
C GLU A 174 -53.97 19.65 -38.13
N ALA A 175 -54.98 19.57 -39.00
CA ALA A 175 -56.26 18.95 -38.65
C ALA A 175 -56.12 17.48 -38.19
N LYS A 176 -55.08 16.81 -38.69
CA LYS A 176 -54.70 15.47 -38.29
C LYS A 176 -53.19 15.47 -38.03
N PRO A 177 -52.74 15.77 -36.80
CA PRO A 177 -51.33 15.94 -36.50
C PRO A 177 -50.48 14.77 -36.98
N THR A 178 -49.45 15.08 -37.75
CA THR A 178 -48.51 14.10 -38.29
C THR A 178 -47.53 13.62 -37.22
N ILE A 179 -47.38 12.30 -37.11
CA ILE A 179 -46.44 11.62 -36.22
C ILE A 179 -45.48 10.80 -37.09
N HIS A 180 -44.19 11.05 -36.95
CA HIS A 180 -43.16 10.27 -37.60
C HIS A 180 -42.73 9.12 -36.69
N VAL A 181 -42.90 7.86 -37.11
CA VAL A 181 -42.70 6.71 -36.21
C VAL A 181 -41.24 6.57 -35.78
N ALA A 182 -40.29 6.91 -36.66
CA ALA A 182 -38.87 6.88 -36.33
C ALA A 182 -38.40 7.91 -35.29
N TYR A 183 -39.23 8.93 -35.02
CA TYR A 183 -38.88 10.01 -34.08
C TYR A 183 -39.15 9.60 -32.64
N LEU A 184 -39.80 8.44 -32.42
CA LEU A 184 -40.09 7.93 -31.09
C LEU A 184 -38.79 7.50 -30.39
N ALA A 185 -38.34 8.32 -29.43
CA ALA A 185 -37.15 8.10 -28.61
C ALA A 185 -37.51 7.98 -27.10
N PRO A 186 -38.16 6.88 -26.67
CA PRO A 186 -38.65 6.74 -25.29
C PRO A 186 -37.55 6.89 -24.22
N TYR A 187 -36.30 6.52 -24.54
CA TYR A 187 -35.15 6.69 -23.65
C TYR A 187 -34.83 8.16 -23.38
N ALA A 188 -35.03 9.05 -24.36
CA ALA A 188 -34.79 10.47 -24.20
C ALA A 188 -35.87 11.09 -23.31
N TYR A 189 -37.13 10.70 -23.50
CA TYR A 189 -38.26 11.20 -22.68
C TYR A 189 -38.14 10.77 -21.22
N GLU A 190 -37.57 9.59 -20.95
CA GLU A 190 -37.19 9.16 -19.60
C GLU A 190 -36.16 10.10 -18.95
N ILE A 191 -35.13 10.50 -19.70
CA ILE A 191 -34.13 11.46 -19.25
C ILE A 191 -34.76 12.85 -19.07
N PHE A 192 -35.67 13.27 -19.95
CA PHE A 192 -36.39 14.54 -19.81
C PHE A 192 -37.26 14.57 -18.56
N ALA A 193 -37.95 13.47 -18.23
CA ALA A 193 -38.73 13.33 -16.99
C ALA A 193 -37.88 13.53 -15.72
N ALA A 194 -36.58 13.24 -15.78
CA ALA A 194 -35.67 13.42 -14.65
C ALA A 194 -35.27 14.89 -14.43
N ILE A 195 -35.26 15.72 -15.48
CA ILE A 195 -34.78 17.10 -15.45
C ILE A 195 -35.88 18.17 -15.55
N ASP A 196 -37.04 17.80 -16.10
CA ASP A 196 -38.23 18.63 -16.23
C ASP A 196 -39.35 18.03 -15.37
N ARG A 197 -39.60 18.67 -14.23
CA ARG A 197 -40.68 18.28 -13.29
C ARG A 197 -42.01 18.98 -13.58
N THR A 198 -42.03 19.93 -14.51
CA THR A 198 -43.25 20.69 -14.84
C THR A 198 -44.15 19.93 -15.81
N HIS A 199 -43.57 19.08 -16.67
CA HIS A 199 -44.31 18.29 -17.64
C HIS A 199 -44.27 16.78 -17.35
N PRO A 200 -45.39 16.06 -17.54
CA PRO A 200 -45.45 14.62 -17.31
C PRO A 200 -44.87 13.81 -18.48
N TRP A 201 -43.56 13.91 -18.71
CA TRP A 201 -42.83 13.21 -19.80
C TRP A 201 -43.01 11.68 -19.84
N LYS A 202 -43.36 11.07 -18.71
CA LYS A 202 -43.75 9.66 -18.63
C LYS A 202 -44.95 9.31 -19.54
N LEU A 203 -45.86 10.25 -19.76
CA LEU A 203 -46.98 10.04 -20.69
C LEU A 203 -46.54 10.02 -22.15
N ALA A 204 -45.44 10.69 -22.49
CA ALA A 204 -44.84 10.63 -23.84
C ALA A 204 -44.11 9.31 -24.08
N VAL A 205 -43.49 8.76 -23.04
CA VAL A 205 -42.95 7.39 -23.06
C VAL A 205 -44.05 6.36 -23.33
N GLU A 206 -45.12 6.41 -22.54
CA GLU A 206 -46.27 5.52 -22.71
C GLU A 206 -46.93 5.71 -24.08
N GLY A 207 -47.05 6.94 -24.53
CA GLY A 207 -47.56 7.27 -25.87
C GLY A 207 -46.73 6.67 -27.00
N ALA A 208 -45.40 6.70 -26.91
CA ALA A 208 -44.51 6.09 -27.90
C ALA A 208 -44.72 4.58 -28.00
N TYR A 209 -44.81 3.88 -26.87
CA TYR A 209 -45.09 2.44 -26.85
C TYR A 209 -46.50 2.12 -27.31
N HIS A 210 -47.50 2.93 -26.93
CA HIS A 210 -48.87 2.78 -27.41
C HIS A 210 -48.97 2.86 -28.93
N ILE A 211 -48.26 3.81 -29.57
CA ILE A 211 -48.20 3.91 -31.04
C ILE A 211 -47.60 2.64 -31.66
N LEU A 212 -46.47 2.16 -31.12
CA LEU A 212 -45.82 0.95 -31.62
C LEU A 212 -46.72 -0.29 -31.41
N GLU A 213 -47.36 -0.41 -30.26
CA GLU A 213 -48.29 -1.51 -29.97
C GLU A 213 -49.51 -1.47 -30.90
N TRP A 214 -50.05 -0.29 -31.16
CA TRP A 214 -51.13 -0.10 -32.12
C TRP A 214 -50.72 -0.53 -33.53
N ILE A 215 -49.50 -0.22 -33.98
CA ILE A 215 -48.97 -0.66 -35.28
C ILE A 215 -48.88 -2.20 -35.36
N TYR A 216 -48.22 -2.84 -34.38
CA TYR A 216 -47.86 -4.26 -34.48
C TYR A 216 -48.95 -5.23 -33.98
N PHE A 217 -49.78 -4.83 -33.02
CA PHE A 217 -50.80 -5.70 -32.43
C PHE A 217 -52.21 -5.38 -32.94
N GLU A 218 -52.59 -4.11 -33.01
CA GLU A 218 -53.94 -3.73 -33.47
C GLU A 218 -54.04 -3.71 -35.00
N ARG A 219 -53.13 -3.01 -35.67
CA ARG A 219 -53.07 -2.94 -37.14
C ARG A 219 -52.36 -4.14 -37.77
N LYS A 220 -51.63 -4.91 -36.97
CA LYS A 220 -50.94 -6.14 -37.37
C LYS A 220 -50.03 -5.95 -38.59
N LEU A 221 -49.40 -4.78 -38.67
CA LEU A 221 -48.47 -4.48 -39.75
C LEU A 221 -47.14 -5.21 -39.51
N PRO A 222 -46.49 -5.75 -40.56
CA PRO A 222 -45.20 -6.42 -40.42
C PRO A 222 -44.05 -5.43 -40.19
N LEU A 223 -44.23 -4.18 -40.62
CA LEU A 223 -43.26 -3.09 -40.54
C LEU A 223 -43.96 -1.81 -40.10
N PRO A 224 -43.24 -0.87 -39.45
CA PRO A 224 -43.82 0.41 -39.09
C PRO A 224 -43.94 1.30 -40.35
N PRO A 225 -45.04 2.07 -40.51
CA PRO A 225 -45.11 3.11 -41.54
C PRO A 225 -44.28 4.33 -41.16
N THR A 226 -43.76 5.06 -42.14
CA THR A 226 -43.08 6.35 -41.94
C THR A 226 -43.91 7.34 -41.15
N LEU A 227 -45.17 7.50 -41.55
CA LEU A 227 -46.09 8.44 -40.94
C LEU A 227 -47.32 7.71 -40.41
N VAL A 228 -47.73 8.10 -39.21
CA VAL A 228 -49.07 7.89 -38.67
C VAL A 228 -49.67 9.24 -38.33
N TYR A 229 -50.99 9.31 -38.23
CA TYR A 229 -51.69 10.56 -37.94
C TYR A 229 -52.54 10.38 -36.69
N ALA A 230 -52.66 11.43 -35.89
CA ALA A 230 -53.61 11.46 -34.79
C ALA A 230 -54.85 12.27 -35.19
N ASP A 231 -56.01 11.89 -34.67
CA ASP A 231 -57.18 12.75 -34.67
C ASP A 231 -57.00 13.83 -33.59
N GLY A 232 -57.01 15.11 -33.98
CA GLY A 232 -56.70 16.23 -33.07
C GLY A 232 -57.69 16.42 -31.91
N THR A 233 -58.84 15.76 -31.92
CA THR A 233 -59.87 15.88 -30.86
C THR A 233 -59.93 14.63 -29.97
N SER A 234 -59.85 13.43 -30.57
CA SER A 234 -59.97 12.14 -29.87
C SER A 234 -58.63 11.47 -29.54
N GLY A 235 -57.54 11.87 -30.20
CA GLY A 235 -56.24 11.20 -30.09
C GLY A 235 -56.20 9.82 -30.73
N ALA A 236 -57.23 9.45 -31.51
CA ALA A 236 -57.26 8.17 -32.21
C ALA A 236 -56.23 8.14 -33.33
N LEU A 237 -55.50 7.02 -33.46
CA LEU A 237 -54.47 6.83 -34.49
C LEU A 237 -55.09 6.42 -35.83
N LEU A 238 -54.56 7.02 -36.90
CA LEU A 238 -54.99 6.86 -38.29
C LEU A 238 -53.79 6.53 -39.17
N LEU A 239 -53.97 5.63 -40.13
CA LEU A 239 -52.91 5.20 -41.05
C LEU A 239 -52.83 6.07 -42.32
N GLU A 240 -53.95 6.65 -42.76
CA GLU A 240 -54.04 7.41 -44.01
C GLU A 240 -54.96 8.62 -43.85
N THR A 241 -54.62 9.72 -44.53
CA THR A 241 -55.40 10.97 -44.48
C THR A 241 -55.72 11.57 -45.84
N ASN A 242 -54.90 11.33 -46.88
CA ASN A 242 -55.03 11.95 -48.22
C ASN A 242 -54.68 11.01 -49.41
N GLY A 243 -54.91 9.70 -49.29
CA GLY A 243 -54.69 8.74 -50.40
C GLY A 243 -53.23 8.37 -50.70
N ALA A 244 -52.27 8.92 -49.95
CA ALA A 244 -50.89 8.45 -49.94
C ALA A 244 -50.82 7.10 -49.19
N LYS A 245 -50.29 6.07 -49.87
CA LYS A 245 -50.16 4.74 -49.27
C LYS A 245 -49.03 4.74 -48.23
N PRO A 246 -49.24 4.15 -47.04
CA PRO A 246 -48.19 3.99 -46.05
C PRO A 246 -47.07 3.11 -46.62
N VAL A 247 -45.83 3.54 -46.38
CA VAL A 247 -44.61 2.82 -46.77
C VAL A 247 -43.63 2.81 -45.60
N PHE A 248 -42.72 1.83 -45.62
CA PHE A 248 -41.54 1.80 -44.77
C PHE A 248 -40.34 2.20 -45.64
N SER A 249 -39.53 3.15 -45.20
CA SER A 249 -38.45 3.77 -45.97
C SER A 249 -37.21 4.08 -45.12
N VAL A 250 -36.19 4.72 -45.71
CA VAL A 250 -34.92 5.08 -45.05
C VAL A 250 -35.10 5.85 -43.74
N ASP A 251 -36.13 6.71 -43.70
CA ASP A 251 -36.43 7.53 -42.54
C ASP A 251 -36.92 6.68 -41.34
N ASP A 252 -37.35 5.44 -41.57
CA ASP A 252 -37.86 4.52 -40.54
C ASP A 252 -36.78 3.72 -39.81
N PHE A 253 -35.61 3.59 -40.41
CA PHE A 253 -34.53 2.74 -39.89
C PHE A 253 -34.14 3.05 -38.42
N PRO A 254 -34.13 4.31 -37.94
CA PRO A 254 -33.73 4.64 -36.57
C PRO A 254 -34.54 3.95 -35.46
N ILE A 255 -35.81 3.61 -35.71
CA ILE A 255 -36.72 3.14 -34.64
C ILE A 255 -36.22 1.88 -33.93
N PHE A 256 -35.58 0.97 -34.67
CA PHE A 256 -35.06 -0.27 -34.10
C PHE A 256 -33.90 -0.01 -33.13
N TRP A 257 -33.01 0.92 -33.47
CA TRP A 257 -31.94 1.34 -32.58
C TRP A 257 -32.47 2.12 -31.37
N ARG A 258 -33.42 3.03 -31.57
CA ARG A 258 -34.03 3.82 -30.47
C ARG A 258 -34.71 2.93 -29.43
N VAL A 259 -35.43 1.88 -29.87
CA VAL A 259 -36.04 0.89 -28.96
C VAL A 259 -34.99 -0.01 -28.30
N ALA A 260 -33.90 -0.35 -29.01
CA ALA A 260 -32.80 -1.12 -28.44
C ALA A 260 -32.08 -0.34 -27.32
N LEU A 261 -31.80 0.95 -27.53
CA LEU A 261 -31.17 1.81 -26.53
C LEU A 261 -32.04 2.00 -25.29
N ASP A 262 -33.36 2.18 -25.44
CA ASP A 262 -34.29 2.26 -24.30
C ASP A 262 -34.33 0.97 -23.47
N ARG A 263 -34.31 -0.19 -24.14
CA ARG A 263 -34.17 -1.48 -23.46
C ARG A 263 -32.87 -1.52 -22.64
N GLU A 264 -31.76 -1.09 -23.22
CA GLU A 264 -30.45 -1.15 -22.56
C GLU A 264 -30.39 -0.22 -21.34
N TRP A 265 -30.85 1.03 -21.47
CA TRP A 265 -30.78 2.00 -20.38
C TRP A 265 -31.78 1.75 -19.24
N PHE A 266 -32.99 1.29 -19.56
CA PHE A 266 -34.09 1.23 -18.59
C PHE A 266 -34.65 -0.17 -18.35
N GLY A 267 -34.10 -1.20 -18.99
CA GLY A 267 -34.50 -2.60 -18.77
C GLY A 267 -35.97 -2.88 -19.10
N ARG A 268 -36.56 -2.15 -20.07
CA ARG A 268 -38.00 -2.19 -20.31
C ARG A 268 -38.55 -3.56 -20.69
N ARG A 269 -39.67 -3.91 -20.06
CA ARG A 269 -40.34 -5.21 -20.18
C ARG A 269 -41.34 -5.30 -21.35
N SER A 270 -40.98 -4.77 -22.52
CA SER A 270 -41.78 -4.84 -23.76
C SER A 270 -41.25 -5.90 -24.73
N TRP A 271 -40.96 -7.10 -24.22
CA TRP A 271 -40.37 -8.19 -24.99
C TRP A 271 -41.21 -8.59 -26.21
N GLU A 272 -42.53 -8.75 -26.03
CA GLU A 272 -43.43 -9.20 -27.10
C GLU A 272 -43.45 -8.23 -28.29
N LEU A 273 -43.44 -6.92 -28.02
CA LEU A 273 -43.35 -5.89 -29.05
C LEU A 273 -42.03 -5.98 -29.82
N ARG A 274 -40.89 -6.09 -29.13
CA ARG A 274 -39.57 -6.16 -29.78
C ARG A 274 -39.40 -7.43 -30.62
N GLN A 275 -39.96 -8.55 -30.16
CA GLN A 275 -40.04 -9.78 -30.94
C GLN A 275 -40.87 -9.59 -32.22
N LYS A 276 -41.99 -8.86 -32.16
CA LYS A 276 -42.78 -8.51 -33.35
C LYS A 276 -42.01 -7.61 -34.30
N MET A 277 -41.29 -6.60 -33.78
CA MET A 277 -40.48 -5.69 -34.58
C MET A 277 -39.36 -6.41 -35.34
N ILE A 278 -38.73 -7.44 -34.75
CA ILE A 278 -37.64 -8.18 -35.39
C ILE A 278 -38.11 -9.31 -36.29
N ALA A 279 -39.33 -9.82 -36.11
CA ALA A 279 -39.83 -11.02 -36.79
C ALA A 279 -39.81 -10.90 -38.31
N PHE A 280 -40.20 -9.74 -38.87
CA PHE A 280 -40.15 -9.52 -40.32
C PHE A 280 -38.73 -9.66 -40.86
N PHE A 281 -37.74 -9.02 -40.22
CA PHE A 281 -36.34 -9.06 -40.68
C PHE A 281 -35.71 -10.43 -40.53
N ALA A 282 -36.07 -11.18 -39.48
CA ALA A 282 -35.62 -12.56 -39.34
C ALA A 282 -36.11 -13.45 -40.49
N GLU A 283 -37.34 -13.26 -40.96
CA GLU A 283 -37.91 -14.03 -42.05
C GLU A 283 -37.41 -13.55 -43.43
N GLU A 284 -37.36 -12.24 -43.64
CA GLU A 284 -36.81 -11.63 -44.86
C GLU A 284 -35.34 -12.01 -45.07
N TRP A 285 -34.56 -12.07 -43.98
CA TRP A 285 -33.17 -12.55 -44.02
C TRP A 285 -33.08 -14.01 -44.49
N LYS A 286 -33.96 -14.89 -43.97
CA LYS A 286 -33.99 -16.31 -44.40
C LYS A 286 -34.38 -16.48 -45.86
N HIS A 287 -35.29 -15.63 -46.36
CA HIS A 287 -35.80 -15.74 -47.74
C HIS A 287 -34.89 -15.08 -48.78
N GLN A 288 -34.38 -13.88 -48.49
CA GLN A 288 -33.72 -13.02 -49.48
C GLN A 288 -32.23 -12.79 -49.18
N GLY A 289 -31.80 -13.02 -47.93
CA GLY A 289 -30.42 -12.78 -47.47
C GLY A 289 -29.99 -11.30 -47.51
N ARG A 290 -30.95 -10.37 -47.61
CA ARG A 290 -30.73 -8.92 -47.73
C ARG A 290 -31.97 -8.13 -47.31
N PHE A 291 -31.79 -6.86 -46.95
CA PHE A 291 -32.89 -5.93 -46.67
C PHE A 291 -32.94 -4.81 -47.72
N TYR A 292 -34.14 -4.48 -48.16
CA TYR A 292 -34.38 -3.43 -49.15
C TYR A 292 -34.64 -2.07 -48.50
N ASP A 293 -34.41 -1.03 -49.28
CA ASP A 293 -34.54 0.37 -48.89
C ASP A 293 -35.99 0.79 -48.60
N ARG A 294 -36.95 0.15 -49.29
CA ARG A 294 -38.35 0.50 -49.21
C ARG A 294 -39.27 -0.70 -49.33
N TYR A 295 -40.21 -0.81 -48.40
CA TYR A 295 -41.25 -1.83 -48.37
C TYR A 295 -42.64 -1.20 -48.32
N ASP A 296 -43.64 -1.87 -48.91
CA ASP A 296 -45.03 -1.57 -48.60
C ASP A 296 -45.50 -2.24 -47.30
N MET A 297 -46.68 -1.87 -46.83
CA MET A 297 -47.26 -2.44 -45.60
C MET A 297 -47.62 -3.93 -45.68
N THR A 298 -47.44 -4.58 -46.84
CA THR A 298 -47.56 -6.04 -46.99
C THR A 298 -46.20 -6.75 -46.89
N GLY A 299 -45.11 -5.99 -46.75
CA GLY A 299 -43.75 -6.51 -46.71
C GLY A 299 -43.13 -6.74 -48.09
N ARG A 300 -43.71 -6.21 -49.17
CA ARG A 300 -43.12 -6.33 -50.52
C ARG A 300 -42.18 -5.16 -50.80
N ALA A 301 -40.98 -5.48 -51.27
CA ALA A 301 -39.99 -4.48 -51.68
C ALA A 301 -40.50 -3.64 -52.86
N GLN A 302 -40.59 -2.33 -52.66
CA GLN A 302 -41.00 -1.37 -53.68
C GLN A 302 -39.81 -0.95 -54.57
N ILE A 303 -38.60 -0.96 -54.00
CA ILE A 303 -37.35 -0.65 -54.70
C ILE A 303 -36.33 -1.74 -54.34
N LYS A 304 -35.73 -2.38 -55.35
CA LYS A 304 -34.74 -3.45 -55.15
C LYS A 304 -33.32 -2.90 -54.95
N ILE A 305 -33.18 -1.89 -54.10
CA ILE A 305 -31.90 -1.33 -53.64
C ILE A 305 -31.77 -1.72 -52.17
N GLU A 306 -30.57 -2.10 -51.73
CA GLU A 306 -30.36 -2.49 -50.33
C GLU A 306 -30.32 -1.27 -49.41
N GLY A 307 -31.06 -1.34 -48.30
CA GLY A 307 -31.06 -0.33 -47.26
C GLY A 307 -29.87 -0.50 -46.32
N LEU A 308 -28.67 -0.10 -46.73
CA LEU A 308 -27.45 -0.40 -45.97
C LEU A 308 -27.49 0.01 -44.47
N PRO A 309 -28.02 1.19 -44.08
CA PRO A 309 -28.09 1.57 -42.66
C PRO A 309 -29.08 0.72 -41.85
N LEU A 310 -30.08 0.11 -42.51
CA LEU A 310 -31.07 -0.76 -41.86
C LEU A 310 -30.42 -1.99 -41.22
N TYR A 311 -29.35 -2.52 -41.82
CA TYR A 311 -28.61 -3.63 -41.21
C TYR A 311 -28.08 -3.27 -39.82
N ALA A 312 -27.61 -2.03 -39.62
CA ALA A 312 -27.03 -1.58 -38.36
C ALA A 312 -28.12 -1.38 -37.29
N THR A 313 -29.23 -0.72 -37.64
CA THR A 313 -30.31 -0.47 -36.67
C THR A 313 -31.07 -1.73 -36.28
N VAL A 314 -31.29 -2.65 -37.22
CA VAL A 314 -31.87 -3.98 -36.95
C VAL A 314 -30.93 -4.83 -36.12
N HIS A 315 -29.61 -4.80 -36.40
CA HIS A 315 -28.61 -5.52 -35.61
C HIS A 315 -28.61 -5.10 -34.15
N SER A 316 -28.66 -3.80 -33.87
CA SER A 316 -28.75 -3.26 -32.50
C SER A 316 -29.91 -3.85 -31.70
N LEU A 317 -31.09 -4.02 -32.30
CA LEU A 317 -32.22 -4.68 -31.66
C LEU A 317 -31.99 -6.21 -31.58
N ALA A 318 -31.49 -6.82 -32.65
CA ALA A 318 -31.25 -8.25 -32.75
C ALA A 318 -30.23 -8.78 -31.72
N LEU A 319 -29.27 -7.96 -31.27
CA LEU A 319 -28.27 -8.34 -30.26
C LEU A 319 -28.90 -8.98 -29.01
N SER A 320 -30.07 -8.48 -28.59
CA SER A 320 -30.79 -8.99 -27.43
C SER A 320 -32.02 -9.84 -27.77
N GLU A 321 -32.59 -9.66 -28.97
CA GLU A 321 -33.88 -10.24 -29.36
C GLU A 321 -33.75 -11.47 -30.27
N ALA A 322 -32.72 -11.51 -31.12
CA ALA A 322 -32.50 -12.55 -32.11
C ALA A 322 -30.98 -12.75 -32.37
N PRO A 323 -30.24 -13.38 -31.43
CA PRO A 323 -28.78 -13.49 -31.51
C PRO A 323 -28.26 -14.15 -32.79
N GLU A 324 -28.97 -15.15 -33.32
CA GLU A 324 -28.62 -15.82 -34.58
C GLU A 324 -28.70 -14.86 -35.79
N LEU A 325 -29.69 -13.97 -35.82
CA LEU A 325 -29.80 -12.94 -36.84
C LEU A 325 -28.68 -11.90 -36.66
N ALA A 326 -28.40 -11.48 -35.43
CA ALA A 326 -27.34 -10.52 -35.15
C ALA A 326 -25.97 -11.02 -35.64
N GLU A 327 -25.62 -12.28 -35.34
CA GLU A 327 -24.38 -12.90 -35.81
C GLU A 327 -24.33 -12.96 -37.35
N ALA A 328 -25.42 -13.37 -38.00
CA ALA A 328 -25.49 -13.42 -39.45
C ALA A 328 -25.33 -12.05 -40.12
N LEU A 329 -25.94 -11.00 -39.56
CA LEU A 329 -25.81 -9.61 -40.04
C LEU A 329 -24.39 -9.08 -39.85
N ALA A 330 -23.77 -9.39 -38.71
CA ALA A 330 -22.41 -9.01 -38.39
C ALA A 330 -21.40 -9.57 -39.40
N GLU A 331 -21.46 -10.89 -39.65
CA GLU A 331 -20.51 -11.59 -40.54
C GLU A 331 -20.70 -11.24 -42.02
N SER A 332 -21.94 -11.12 -42.48
CA SER A 332 -22.24 -10.97 -43.91
C SER A 332 -22.06 -9.54 -44.43
N HIS A 333 -22.50 -8.54 -43.65
CA HIS A 333 -22.59 -7.14 -44.07
C HIS A 333 -21.81 -6.20 -43.15
N LEU A 334 -22.12 -6.16 -41.85
CA LEU A 334 -21.66 -5.07 -40.97
C LEU A 334 -20.14 -5.03 -40.84
N ASN A 335 -19.45 -6.17 -40.66
CA ASN A 335 -17.99 -6.19 -40.60
C ASN A 335 -17.36 -5.62 -41.88
N ARG A 336 -17.92 -5.93 -43.06
CA ARG A 336 -17.42 -5.39 -44.34
C ARG A 336 -17.72 -3.90 -44.51
N LEU A 337 -18.89 -3.45 -44.08
CA LEU A 337 -19.27 -2.03 -44.10
C LEU A 337 -18.41 -1.22 -43.13
N TRP A 338 -18.12 -1.78 -41.95
CA TRP A 338 -17.21 -1.23 -40.95
C TRP A 338 -15.78 -1.10 -41.50
N ASP A 339 -15.24 -2.17 -42.10
CA ASP A 339 -13.91 -2.17 -42.72
C ASP A 339 -13.81 -1.13 -43.85
N LYS A 340 -14.87 -0.99 -44.67
CA LYS A 340 -14.93 0.06 -45.71
C LYS A 340 -14.87 1.45 -45.10
N ALA A 341 -15.64 1.70 -44.03
CA ALA A 341 -15.70 3.01 -43.38
C ALA A 341 -14.38 3.37 -42.67
N THR A 342 -13.73 2.41 -42.01
CA THR A 342 -12.46 2.63 -41.30
C THR A 342 -11.24 2.74 -42.21
N GLN A 343 -11.27 2.16 -43.42
CA GLN A 343 -10.21 2.29 -44.42
C GLN A 343 -10.25 3.63 -45.18
N GLY A 344 -11.15 4.56 -44.81
CA GLY A 344 -11.29 5.86 -45.46
C GLY A 344 -11.82 5.79 -46.90
N ARG A 345 -12.49 4.69 -47.29
CA ARG A 345 -13.21 4.62 -48.56
C ARG A 345 -14.51 5.42 -48.44
N SER A 346 -14.95 6.05 -49.53
CA SER A 346 -16.18 6.84 -49.55
C SER A 346 -17.38 5.97 -49.10
N THR A 347 -17.96 6.30 -47.95
CA THR A 347 -19.21 5.72 -47.44
C THR A 347 -20.25 6.84 -47.27
N PRO A 348 -21.54 6.56 -47.55
CA PRO A 348 -22.58 7.57 -47.40
C PRO A 348 -22.67 8.12 -45.99
N TYR A 349 -22.92 9.42 -45.87
CA TYR A 349 -23.05 10.14 -44.60
C TYR A 349 -23.98 9.42 -43.60
N TYR A 350 -25.19 9.08 -44.04
CA TYR A 350 -26.22 8.49 -43.19
C TYR A 350 -25.84 7.08 -42.71
N LEU A 351 -25.24 6.27 -43.58
CA LEU A 351 -24.71 4.94 -43.21
C LEU A 351 -23.61 5.05 -42.14
N HIS A 352 -22.73 6.05 -42.25
CA HIS A 352 -21.61 6.21 -41.34
C HIS A 352 -22.05 6.50 -39.90
N ASN A 353 -23.17 7.19 -39.70
CA ASN A 353 -23.73 7.42 -38.36
C ASN A 353 -24.28 6.12 -37.75
N TRP A 354 -25.10 5.38 -38.51
CA TRP A 354 -25.72 4.16 -37.99
C TRP A 354 -24.73 3.02 -37.74
N LEU A 355 -23.67 2.89 -38.55
CA LEU A 355 -22.57 1.97 -38.24
C LEU A 355 -21.89 2.32 -36.90
N TRP A 356 -21.68 3.60 -36.63
CA TRP A 356 -21.06 4.04 -35.38
C TRP A 356 -22.00 3.79 -34.20
N PHE A 357 -23.29 4.16 -34.30
CA PHE A 357 -24.26 3.99 -33.21
C PHE A 357 -24.52 2.53 -32.87
N ASP A 358 -24.59 1.65 -33.87
CA ASP A 358 -24.70 0.20 -33.66
C ASP A 358 -23.49 -0.36 -32.92
N ARG A 359 -22.28 -0.01 -33.38
CA ARG A 359 -21.05 -0.48 -32.74
C ARG A 359 -20.86 0.10 -31.35
N ALA A 360 -21.24 1.36 -31.13
CA ALA A 360 -21.17 2.01 -29.83
C ALA A 360 -22.13 1.36 -28.83
N LEU A 361 -23.35 1.02 -29.25
CA LEU A 361 -24.29 0.26 -28.43
C LEU A 361 -23.76 -1.14 -28.11
N ALA A 362 -23.25 -1.86 -29.11
CA ALA A 362 -22.69 -3.21 -28.93
C ALA A 362 -21.45 -3.26 -28.01
N LEU A 363 -20.74 -2.13 -27.84
CA LEU A 363 -19.54 -2.01 -27.00
C LEU A 363 -19.82 -1.35 -25.63
N ASP A 364 -21.09 -1.07 -25.31
CA ASP A 364 -21.55 -0.39 -24.09
C ASP A 364 -20.94 1.03 -23.92
N VAL A 365 -20.82 1.75 -25.03
CA VAL A 365 -20.29 3.14 -25.07
C VAL A 365 -21.42 4.18 -24.92
N THR A 366 -22.63 3.85 -25.39
CA THR A 366 -23.81 4.74 -25.32
C THR A 366 -24.37 4.79 -23.90
N GLN A 367 -23.81 5.62 -23.03
CA GLN A 367 -24.19 5.73 -21.60
C GLN A 367 -24.99 7.01 -21.28
N HIS A 368 -25.81 6.99 -20.22
CA HIS A 368 -26.65 8.13 -19.80
C HIS A 368 -26.10 9.00 -18.64
N PHE A 369 -24.99 8.57 -18.00
CA PHE A 369 -24.21 9.32 -16.99
C PHE A 369 -24.93 9.72 -15.67
N ASP A 370 -26.01 9.04 -15.25
CA ASP A 370 -26.80 9.40 -14.04
C ASP A 370 -26.25 8.91 -12.68
N GLU A 371 -25.16 8.15 -12.66
CA GLU A 371 -24.76 7.46 -11.44
C GLU A 371 -23.98 8.31 -10.44
N MET A 372 -24.41 8.29 -9.18
CA MET A 372 -23.68 8.82 -8.03
C MET A 372 -22.33 8.12 -7.97
N LEU A 373 -21.23 8.88 -8.13
CA LEU A 373 -19.85 8.40 -8.25
C LEU A 373 -19.44 7.89 -9.65
N SER A 374 -20.08 8.35 -10.73
CA SER A 374 -19.61 8.05 -12.10
C SER A 374 -18.15 8.47 -12.36
N PHE A 375 -17.63 9.47 -11.63
CA PHE A 375 -16.20 9.83 -11.63
C PHE A 375 -15.28 8.82 -10.93
N LEU A 376 -15.82 7.91 -10.10
CA LEU A 376 -15.13 6.73 -9.55
C LEU A 376 -15.26 5.49 -10.44
N ARG A 377 -16.04 5.53 -11.54
CA ARG A 377 -16.17 4.42 -12.51
C ARG A 377 -14.95 4.22 -13.43
N VAL A 378 -13.80 4.81 -13.09
CA VAL A 378 -12.48 4.35 -13.53
C VAL A 378 -12.30 2.84 -13.25
N PHE A 379 -12.99 2.32 -12.24
CA PHE A 379 -12.91 0.93 -11.81
C PHE A 379 -14.08 0.09 -12.35
N HIS A 380 -13.81 -0.76 -13.34
CA HIS A 380 -14.74 -1.75 -13.87
C HIS A 380 -14.78 -2.98 -12.95
N PHE A 381 -15.80 -3.05 -12.10
CA PHE A 381 -15.98 -4.14 -11.13
C PHE A 381 -16.08 -5.52 -11.80
N GLU A 382 -16.69 -5.60 -12.98
CA GLU A 382 -16.79 -6.85 -13.72
C GLU A 382 -15.41 -7.37 -14.16
N THR A 383 -14.58 -6.50 -14.77
CA THR A 383 -13.19 -6.81 -15.14
C THR A 383 -12.38 -7.21 -13.91
N PHE A 384 -12.53 -6.49 -12.80
CA PHE A 384 -11.88 -6.84 -11.54
C PHE A 384 -12.27 -8.25 -11.07
N TRP A 385 -13.56 -8.55 -10.93
CA TRP A 385 -14.00 -9.85 -10.42
C TRP A 385 -13.72 -11.01 -11.37
N ARG A 386 -13.68 -10.77 -12.68
CA ARG A 386 -13.26 -11.74 -13.69
C ARG A 386 -11.80 -12.16 -13.51
N GLN A 387 -10.93 -11.20 -13.23
CA GLN A 387 -9.49 -11.43 -13.08
C GLN A 387 -9.10 -11.87 -11.66
N PHE A 388 -9.81 -11.35 -10.65
CA PHE A 388 -9.51 -11.55 -9.24
C PHE A 388 -9.76 -13.00 -8.80
N LYS A 389 -8.73 -13.67 -8.28
CA LYS A 389 -8.84 -15.06 -7.79
C LYS A 389 -9.46 -15.09 -6.39
N ALA A 390 -10.75 -14.77 -6.30
CA ALA A 390 -11.49 -14.59 -5.05
C ALA A 390 -11.42 -15.81 -4.11
N LEU A 391 -11.65 -17.02 -4.64
CA LEU A 391 -11.64 -18.25 -3.83
C LEU A 391 -10.24 -18.57 -3.24
N PRO A 392 -9.15 -18.64 -4.04
CA PRO A 392 -7.81 -18.81 -3.47
C PRO A 392 -7.41 -17.68 -2.52
N PHE A 393 -7.85 -16.45 -2.78
CA PHE A 393 -7.55 -15.30 -1.92
C PHE A 393 -8.26 -15.42 -0.57
N ALA A 394 -9.57 -15.72 -0.57
CA ALA A 394 -10.33 -15.98 0.65
C ALA A 394 -9.76 -17.16 1.45
N ALA A 395 -9.34 -18.23 0.76
CA ALA A 395 -8.66 -19.36 1.39
C ALA A 395 -7.33 -18.94 2.04
N MET A 396 -6.53 -18.11 1.37
CA MET A 396 -5.29 -17.55 1.94
C MET A 396 -5.59 -16.77 3.23
N ILE A 397 -6.58 -15.88 3.22
CA ILE A 397 -6.96 -15.09 4.41
C ILE A 397 -7.47 -16.00 5.54
N LEU A 398 -8.30 -16.99 5.24
CA LEU A 398 -8.80 -17.93 6.24
C LEU A 398 -7.65 -18.75 6.85
N LEU A 399 -6.73 -19.26 6.02
CA LEU A 399 -5.56 -19.99 6.49
C LEU A 399 -4.64 -19.13 7.35
N PHE A 400 -4.50 -17.83 7.04
CA PHE A 400 -3.76 -16.88 7.87
C PHE A 400 -4.27 -16.86 9.32
N PHE A 401 -5.59 -16.75 9.53
CA PHE A 401 -6.16 -16.77 10.88
C PHE A 401 -6.06 -18.14 11.57
N LEU A 402 -5.86 -19.21 10.81
CA LEU A 402 -5.66 -20.57 11.32
C LEU A 402 -4.20 -20.93 11.59
N THR A 403 -3.21 -20.13 11.14
CA THR A 403 -1.79 -20.49 11.29
C THR A 403 -1.33 -20.65 12.74
N GLY A 404 -1.98 -19.94 13.67
CA GLY A 404 -1.68 -20.04 15.11
C GLY A 404 -2.29 -21.27 15.79
N ARG A 405 -3.25 -21.95 15.15
CA ARG A 405 -3.98 -23.09 15.72
C ARG A 405 -3.65 -24.42 15.04
N VAL A 406 -3.41 -24.40 13.73
CA VAL A 406 -3.20 -25.59 12.91
C VAL A 406 -1.86 -25.49 12.18
N PRO A 407 -0.85 -26.31 12.53
CA PRO A 407 0.48 -26.25 11.90
C PRO A 407 0.46 -26.45 10.38
N VAL A 408 -0.44 -27.29 9.86
CA VAL A 408 -0.62 -27.52 8.42
C VAL A 408 -1.13 -26.27 7.70
N ALA A 409 -1.99 -25.47 8.34
CA ALA A 409 -2.55 -24.26 7.76
C ALA A 409 -1.47 -23.21 7.46
N ARG A 410 -0.38 -23.19 8.24
CA ARG A 410 0.80 -22.35 7.97
C ARG A 410 1.42 -22.63 6.61
N TYR A 411 1.64 -23.90 6.28
CA TYR A 411 2.23 -24.27 4.99
C TYR A 411 1.28 -23.96 3.83
N GLY A 412 -0.02 -24.22 4.00
CA GLY A 412 -1.04 -23.87 3.03
C GLY A 412 -1.11 -22.36 2.77
N PHE A 413 -1.10 -21.55 3.84
CA PHE A 413 -1.03 -20.09 3.75
C PHE A 413 0.23 -19.62 3.01
N MET A 414 1.41 -20.12 3.41
CA MET A 414 2.67 -19.72 2.77
C MET A 414 2.70 -20.09 1.29
N ALA A 415 2.19 -21.26 0.91
CA ALA A 415 2.10 -21.67 -0.48
C ALA A 415 1.18 -20.76 -1.30
N LEU A 416 -0.01 -20.42 -0.77
CA LEU A 416 -0.93 -19.49 -1.45
C LEU A 416 -0.38 -18.06 -1.52
N ALA A 417 0.27 -17.57 -0.46
CA ALA A 417 0.88 -16.25 -0.45
C ALA A 417 2.00 -16.15 -1.49
N LEU A 418 2.89 -17.16 -1.55
CA LEU A 418 3.93 -17.23 -2.59
C LEU A 418 3.35 -17.37 -3.99
N TYR A 419 2.27 -18.15 -4.15
CA TYR A 419 1.53 -18.25 -5.41
C TYR A 419 1.04 -16.87 -5.87
N PHE A 420 0.37 -16.10 -5.02
CA PHE A 420 -0.11 -14.76 -5.40
C PHE A 420 1.02 -13.80 -5.75
N CYS A 421 2.17 -13.88 -5.06
CA CYS A 421 3.32 -13.07 -5.42
C CYS A 421 3.91 -13.45 -6.78
N LEU A 422 4.08 -14.74 -7.06
CA LEU A 422 4.57 -15.20 -8.36
C LEU A 422 3.56 -14.91 -9.48
N TYR A 423 2.27 -15.11 -9.20
CA TYR A 423 1.17 -14.82 -10.12
C TYR A 423 1.21 -13.35 -10.58
N TYR A 424 1.34 -12.42 -9.63
CA TYR A 424 1.51 -10.99 -9.93
C TYR A 424 2.75 -10.70 -10.77
N LEU A 425 3.92 -11.22 -10.37
CA LEU A 425 5.19 -10.93 -11.07
C LEU A 425 5.26 -11.52 -12.48
N VAL A 426 4.64 -12.69 -12.69
CA VAL A 426 4.50 -13.30 -14.01
C VAL A 426 3.57 -12.47 -14.89
N TRP A 427 2.38 -12.09 -14.39
CA TRP A 427 1.49 -11.19 -15.11
C TRP A 427 2.16 -9.87 -15.49
N ARG A 428 2.95 -9.29 -14.57
CA ARG A 428 3.70 -8.06 -14.81
C ARG A 428 4.65 -8.19 -16.00
N ILE A 429 5.50 -9.22 -16.04
CA ILE A 429 6.50 -9.37 -17.10
C ILE A 429 5.87 -9.77 -18.44
N THR A 430 4.76 -10.52 -18.45
CA THR A 430 4.14 -11.01 -19.69
C THR A 430 3.20 -10.01 -20.34
N SER A 431 2.51 -9.19 -19.55
CA SER A 431 1.32 -8.48 -20.03
C SER A 431 1.38 -6.96 -19.92
N THR A 432 2.32 -6.40 -19.14
CA THR A 432 2.20 -4.97 -18.73
C THR A 432 3.45 -4.11 -18.96
N LEU A 433 4.52 -4.69 -19.50
CA LEU A 433 5.75 -3.94 -19.79
C LEU A 433 5.52 -2.93 -20.93
N ASN A 434 6.05 -1.72 -20.75
CA ASN A 434 5.95 -0.65 -21.74
C ASN A 434 7.16 -0.69 -22.67
N PHE A 435 6.94 -1.12 -23.91
CA PHE A 435 7.92 -1.06 -25.00
C PHE A 435 7.54 -0.05 -26.10
N LEU A 436 6.46 0.71 -25.90
CA LEU A 436 5.93 1.63 -26.90
C LEU A 436 6.62 3.00 -26.80
N GLU A 437 6.87 3.48 -25.58
CA GLU A 437 7.54 4.75 -25.33
C GLU A 437 9.06 4.59 -25.30
N THR A 438 9.82 5.59 -25.75
CA THR A 438 11.29 5.55 -25.79
C THR A 438 11.93 5.29 -24.41
N ALA A 439 11.39 5.89 -23.35
CA ALA A 439 11.82 5.65 -21.97
C ALA A 439 11.09 4.47 -21.31
N GLY A 440 10.04 3.94 -21.94
CA GLY A 440 9.15 2.90 -21.43
C GLY A 440 9.87 1.65 -20.95
N PRO A 441 10.82 1.07 -21.72
CA PRO A 441 11.52 -0.15 -21.30
C PRO A 441 12.33 0.07 -20.03
N LEU A 442 13.06 1.19 -19.92
CA LEU A 442 13.86 1.50 -18.75
C LEU A 442 12.98 1.66 -17.51
N ILE A 443 11.89 2.43 -17.62
CA ILE A 443 10.97 2.69 -16.51
C ILE A 443 10.28 1.39 -16.07
N SER A 444 9.65 0.67 -16.99
CA SER A 444 8.86 -0.52 -16.68
C SER A 444 9.71 -1.69 -16.17
N ILE A 445 10.91 -1.90 -16.73
CA ILE A 445 11.85 -2.94 -16.26
C ILE A 445 12.42 -2.56 -14.89
N SER A 446 12.75 -1.28 -14.66
CA SER A 446 13.26 -0.86 -13.34
C SER A 446 12.21 -1.06 -12.23
N LEU A 447 10.95 -0.72 -12.52
CA LEU A 447 9.83 -0.99 -11.62
C LEU A 447 9.67 -2.48 -11.36
N TRP A 448 9.62 -3.30 -12.41
CA TRP A 448 9.50 -4.74 -12.26
C TRP A 448 10.67 -5.34 -11.47
N ALA A 449 11.91 -4.88 -11.70
CA ALA A 449 13.09 -5.31 -10.95
C ALA A 449 13.00 -4.94 -9.47
N ALA A 450 12.44 -3.76 -9.13
CA ALA A 450 12.18 -3.37 -7.75
C ALA A 450 11.10 -4.25 -7.09
N GLU A 451 10.06 -4.63 -7.83
CA GLU A 451 9.01 -5.55 -7.36
C GLU A 451 9.56 -6.97 -7.11
N VAL A 452 10.38 -7.48 -8.03
CA VAL A 452 11.11 -8.75 -7.88
C VAL A 452 12.07 -8.69 -6.69
N TYR A 453 12.78 -7.56 -6.52
CA TYR A 453 13.62 -7.35 -5.35
C TYR A 453 12.83 -7.50 -4.05
N CYS A 454 11.70 -6.81 -3.91
CA CYS A 454 10.84 -6.93 -2.74
C CYS A 454 10.39 -8.37 -2.49
N PHE A 455 9.86 -9.05 -3.51
CA PHE A 455 9.47 -10.45 -3.40
C PHE A 455 10.63 -11.36 -2.97
N SER A 456 11.80 -11.20 -3.61
CA SER A 456 12.98 -12.01 -3.33
C SER A 456 13.48 -11.83 -1.90
N THR A 457 13.41 -10.63 -1.31
CA THR A 457 13.79 -10.43 0.10
C THR A 457 12.90 -11.22 1.06
N VAL A 458 11.59 -11.28 0.80
CA VAL A 458 10.66 -12.08 1.61
C VAL A 458 10.84 -13.58 1.35
N ALA A 459 11.06 -13.99 0.11
CA ALA A 459 11.38 -15.39 -0.22
C ALA A 459 12.68 -15.85 0.46
N LEU A 460 13.72 -15.01 0.50
CA LEU A 460 14.95 -15.29 1.21
C LEU A 460 14.77 -15.27 2.74
N LEU A 461 13.86 -14.45 3.28
CA LEU A 461 13.50 -14.50 4.70
C LEU A 461 12.95 -15.88 5.11
N VAL A 462 12.16 -16.53 4.22
CA VAL A 462 11.71 -17.92 4.43
C VAL A 462 12.91 -18.87 4.60
N LEU A 463 13.99 -18.66 3.86
CA LEU A 463 15.20 -19.47 3.97
C LEU A 463 15.99 -19.16 5.25
N GLN A 464 16.04 -17.89 5.66
CA GLN A 464 16.74 -17.46 6.86
C GLN A 464 16.09 -18.01 8.14
N VAL A 465 14.76 -17.95 8.24
CA VAL A 465 14.03 -18.30 9.46
C VAL A 465 13.50 -19.75 9.42
N GLY A 466 13.27 -20.27 8.22
CA GLY A 466 12.66 -21.58 8.00
C GLY A 466 11.13 -21.56 8.06
N PHE A 467 10.54 -22.67 7.62
CA PHE A 467 9.08 -22.83 7.53
C PHE A 467 8.41 -23.16 8.87
N LYS A 468 9.18 -23.69 9.84
CA LYS A 468 8.64 -24.03 11.17
C LYS A 468 8.42 -22.76 12.01
N PRO A 469 7.32 -22.66 12.79
CA PRO A 469 7.07 -21.51 13.65
C PRO A 469 8.28 -21.18 14.54
N ILE A 470 8.63 -19.91 14.72
CA ILE A 470 9.68 -19.50 15.67
C ILE A 470 9.27 -19.83 17.12
N THR A 471 7.97 -19.93 17.37
CA THR A 471 7.36 -20.34 18.64
C THR A 471 7.43 -21.83 18.92
N ASP A 472 7.88 -22.67 17.96
CA ASP A 472 8.35 -24.00 18.35
C ASP A 472 9.54 -23.74 19.28
N PRO A 473 9.42 -24.06 20.59
CA PRO A 473 10.58 -24.04 21.43
C PRO A 473 11.64 -24.84 20.68
N THR A 474 12.83 -24.28 20.51
CA THR A 474 13.96 -25.17 20.27
C THR A 474 13.85 -26.27 21.32
N PRO A 475 14.18 -27.53 21.02
CA PRO A 475 14.09 -28.61 22.02
C PRO A 475 14.81 -28.30 23.35
N GLU A 476 15.61 -27.23 23.40
CA GLU A 476 16.29 -26.67 24.56
C GLU A 476 15.46 -25.68 25.41
N SER A 477 14.38 -25.07 24.89
CA SER A 477 13.60 -24.04 25.63
C SER A 477 12.32 -24.55 26.30
N THR A 478 12.17 -25.86 26.48
CA THR A 478 11.12 -26.47 27.32
C THR A 478 11.79 -27.20 28.49
N PRO A 479 11.65 -26.73 29.74
CA PRO A 479 12.06 -27.54 30.89
C PRO A 479 11.15 -28.77 30.96
N GLY A 480 11.70 -29.97 30.72
CA GLY A 480 11.07 -31.22 31.13
C GLY A 480 10.33 -32.07 30.09
N ARG A 481 10.69 -32.08 28.78
CA ARG A 481 10.17 -33.13 27.87
C ARG A 481 11.26 -33.75 26.99
N ALA A 482 11.39 -35.07 27.11
CA ALA A 482 12.47 -35.91 26.63
C ALA A 482 12.77 -35.78 25.12
N LEU A 483 14.05 -35.60 24.80
CA LEU A 483 14.65 -35.78 23.49
C LEU A 483 14.86 -37.28 23.20
N ASN A 484 14.91 -37.61 21.91
CA ASN A 484 15.19 -38.93 21.36
C ASN A 484 16.42 -39.59 22.03
N PRO A 485 16.34 -40.82 22.58
CA PRO A 485 17.30 -41.39 23.55
C PRO A 485 18.69 -41.79 23.02
N LYS A 486 19.14 -41.28 21.86
CA LYS A 486 20.44 -41.64 21.25
C LYS A 486 21.44 -40.50 21.09
N LEU A 487 21.07 -39.26 21.42
CA LEU A 487 21.95 -38.08 21.33
C LEU A 487 21.66 -37.15 22.53
N GLU A 488 21.93 -37.63 23.74
CA GLU A 488 22.10 -36.74 24.89
C GLU A 488 23.48 -36.08 24.81
N PRO A 489 23.56 -34.75 24.96
CA PRO A 489 24.39 -34.17 25.97
C PRO A 489 23.47 -33.67 27.08
N LYS A 490 23.45 -34.41 28.20
CA LYS A 490 22.95 -33.92 29.47
C LYS A 490 23.70 -32.63 29.82
N LEU A 491 23.05 -31.49 29.71
CA LEU A 491 23.47 -30.25 30.35
C LEU A 491 22.26 -29.66 31.06
N GLU A 492 21.94 -30.22 32.24
CA GLU A 492 21.49 -29.37 33.32
C GLU A 492 22.60 -28.31 33.55
N PRO A 493 22.29 -27.04 33.79
CA PRO A 493 23.27 -26.07 34.29
C PRO A 493 23.55 -26.36 35.77
N LYS A 494 24.03 -27.56 36.07
CA LYS A 494 24.90 -27.80 37.22
C LYS A 494 26.29 -27.74 36.65
N LEU A 495 27.10 -26.81 37.13
CA LEU A 495 28.54 -26.82 36.89
C LEU A 495 29.03 -28.28 36.99
N ALA A 496 29.47 -28.87 35.87
CA ALA A 496 30.58 -29.79 36.00
C ALA A 496 31.71 -28.93 36.57
N PRO A 497 32.25 -29.22 37.77
CA PRO A 497 33.25 -28.37 38.44
C PRO A 497 34.55 -28.14 37.64
N THR A 498 34.66 -28.67 36.43
CA THR A 498 35.88 -28.78 35.64
C THR A 498 35.88 -28.02 34.31
N PHE A 499 34.74 -27.56 33.76
CA PHE A 499 34.72 -26.80 32.49
C PHE A 499 34.71 -25.28 32.73
N ALA A 500 35.87 -24.75 33.09
CA ALA A 500 36.07 -23.32 33.37
C ALA A 500 37.23 -22.74 32.52
N PRO A 501 37.08 -22.66 31.18
CA PRO A 501 38.13 -22.13 30.31
C PRO A 501 38.50 -20.69 30.68
N THR A 502 39.73 -20.30 30.37
CA THR A 502 40.17 -18.90 30.52
C THR A 502 39.46 -17.99 29.52
N VAL A 503 38.94 -16.85 29.98
CA VAL A 503 38.16 -15.91 29.17
C VAL A 503 38.81 -14.53 29.16
N ASP A 504 39.18 -14.04 27.99
CA ASP A 504 39.62 -12.66 27.80
C ASP A 504 38.44 -11.81 27.31
N ILE A 505 38.12 -10.72 28.00
CA ILE A 505 37.06 -9.78 27.64
C ILE A 505 37.69 -8.54 27.02
N PHE A 506 37.38 -8.25 25.76
CA PHE A 506 37.90 -7.11 25.03
C PHE A 506 36.84 -6.00 24.94
N ILE A 507 37.23 -4.79 25.37
CA ILE A 507 36.46 -3.56 25.24
C ILE A 507 37.23 -2.60 24.33
N PRO A 508 37.01 -2.62 23.00
CA PRO A 508 37.64 -1.67 22.09
C PRO A 508 37.04 -0.28 22.23
N ILE A 509 37.91 0.73 22.35
CA ILE A 509 37.56 2.15 22.45
C ILE A 509 38.33 2.97 21.42
N TYR A 510 37.69 4.01 20.88
CA TYR A 510 38.31 4.96 19.95
C TYR A 510 38.06 6.42 20.31
N SER A 511 36.81 6.82 20.56
CA SER A 511 36.48 8.24 20.85
C SER A 511 35.30 8.41 21.81
N GLU A 512 34.82 7.32 22.40
CA GLU A 512 33.70 7.31 23.33
C GLU A 512 34.05 8.06 24.63
N PRO A 513 33.10 8.77 25.25
CA PRO A 513 33.31 9.44 26.54
C PRO A 513 33.73 8.47 27.64
N LEU A 514 34.61 8.92 28.55
CA LEU A 514 35.09 8.13 29.68
C LEU A 514 33.97 7.60 30.57
N ALA A 515 32.86 8.34 30.74
CA ALA A 515 31.73 7.89 31.53
C ALA A 515 31.02 6.65 30.94
N ILE A 516 31.01 6.52 29.60
CA ILE A 516 30.46 5.35 28.92
C ILE A 516 31.40 4.16 29.11
N LEU A 517 32.71 4.36 28.94
CA LEU A 517 33.72 3.33 29.22
C LEU A 517 33.67 2.87 30.68
N GLU A 518 33.52 3.80 31.63
CA GLU A 518 33.43 3.50 33.06
C GLU A 518 32.29 2.51 33.34
N ALA A 519 31.12 2.75 32.75
CA ALA A 519 29.96 1.90 32.95
C ALA A 519 30.17 0.47 32.44
N THR A 520 30.68 0.34 31.21
CA THR A 520 30.93 -0.95 30.58
C THR A 520 32.06 -1.71 31.26
N LEU A 521 33.16 -1.02 31.60
CA LEU A 521 34.29 -1.63 32.31
C LEU A 521 33.88 -2.09 33.71
N ALA A 522 33.16 -1.26 34.47
CA ALA A 522 32.61 -1.61 35.79
C ALA A 522 31.77 -2.91 35.72
N ALA A 523 30.85 -2.97 34.77
CA ALA A 523 29.98 -4.14 34.59
C ALA A 523 30.76 -5.37 34.12
N ALA A 524 31.72 -5.22 33.21
CA ALA A 524 32.58 -6.32 32.76
C ALA A 524 33.44 -6.90 33.88
N MET A 525 33.96 -6.05 34.78
CA MET A 525 34.69 -6.49 35.97
C MET A 525 33.79 -7.26 36.95
N ALA A 526 32.51 -6.87 37.03
CA ALA A 526 31.51 -7.50 37.92
C ALA A 526 30.91 -8.80 37.39
N ILE A 527 31.25 -9.25 36.17
CA ILE A 527 30.77 -10.53 35.62
C ILE A 527 31.15 -11.67 36.56
N ASP A 528 30.20 -12.53 36.89
CA ASP A 528 30.41 -13.63 37.85
C ASP A 528 31.06 -14.83 37.15
N TYR A 529 32.39 -14.78 37.04
CA TYR A 529 33.20 -15.84 36.46
C TYR A 529 34.64 -15.79 37.01
N PRO A 530 35.21 -16.92 37.48
CA PRO A 530 36.50 -16.94 38.16
C PRO A 530 37.69 -16.72 37.21
N ASN A 531 37.69 -17.33 36.02
CA ASN A 531 38.82 -17.34 35.10
C ASN A 531 38.73 -16.26 34.00
N LYS A 532 38.25 -15.06 34.36
CA LYS A 532 38.10 -13.94 33.41
C LYS A 532 39.23 -12.91 33.54
N ARG A 533 39.59 -12.28 32.44
CA ARG A 533 40.51 -11.13 32.38
C ARG A 533 39.91 -10.06 31.49
N VAL A 534 39.82 -8.83 31.97
CA VAL A 534 39.22 -7.72 31.21
C VAL A 534 40.32 -6.84 30.64
N TYR A 535 40.23 -6.55 29.35
CA TYR A 535 41.19 -5.75 28.59
C TYR A 535 40.48 -4.59 27.87
N VAL A 536 40.94 -3.37 28.11
CA VAL A 536 40.54 -2.20 27.32
C VAL A 536 41.52 -2.05 26.17
N CYS A 537 41.02 -2.17 24.95
CA CYS A 537 41.82 -2.09 23.73
C CYS A 537 41.68 -0.67 23.16
N ASP A 538 42.68 0.18 23.36
CA ASP A 538 42.56 1.63 23.17
C ASP A 538 43.24 2.13 21.89
N ASP A 539 42.44 2.53 20.89
CA ASP A 539 42.90 3.24 19.69
C ASP A 539 42.80 4.78 19.83
N SER A 540 42.28 5.32 20.94
CA SER A 540 42.31 6.77 21.20
C SER A 540 43.71 7.25 21.58
N HIS A 541 44.43 6.43 22.35
CA HIS A 541 45.73 6.72 23.00
C HIS A 541 45.64 7.82 24.06
N LEU A 542 44.47 8.03 24.66
CA LEU A 542 44.28 9.01 25.72
C LEU A 542 44.74 8.44 27.07
N GLU A 543 45.63 9.16 27.76
CA GLU A 543 46.13 8.75 29.08
C GLU A 543 45.01 8.57 30.11
N ALA A 544 43.92 9.34 29.99
CA ALA A 544 42.76 9.21 30.86
C ALA A 544 42.07 7.84 30.74
N VAL A 545 42.08 7.22 29.55
CA VAL A 545 41.53 5.87 29.33
C VAL A 545 42.38 4.83 30.07
N ARG A 546 43.71 4.95 29.98
CA ARG A 546 44.64 4.09 30.70
C ARG A 546 44.44 4.18 32.20
N ARG A 547 44.42 5.40 32.77
CA ARG A 547 44.21 5.63 34.20
C ARG A 547 42.87 5.08 34.69
N LEU A 548 41.80 5.27 33.92
CA LEU A 548 40.48 4.71 34.27
C LEU A 548 40.50 3.18 34.26
N THR A 549 41.16 2.60 33.27
CA THR A 549 41.30 1.14 33.12
C THR A 549 42.01 0.53 34.32
N GLU A 550 43.19 1.06 34.67
CA GLU A 550 43.99 0.61 35.80
C GLU A 550 43.26 0.83 37.14
N ARG A 551 42.55 1.95 37.30
CA ARG A 551 41.78 2.27 38.50
C ARG A 551 40.64 1.29 38.78
N LEU A 552 39.96 0.80 37.73
CA LEU A 552 38.88 -0.19 37.85
C LEU A 552 39.40 -1.65 37.83
N GLY A 553 40.72 -1.86 37.80
CA GLY A 553 41.33 -3.20 37.81
C GLY A 553 41.33 -3.91 36.45
N GLY A 554 41.10 -3.20 35.35
CA GLY A 554 41.22 -3.71 33.99
C GLY A 554 42.66 -3.66 33.47
N ASN A 555 42.93 -4.39 32.40
CA ASN A 555 44.23 -4.39 31.73
C ASN A 555 44.20 -3.45 30.50
N TYR A 556 45.19 -2.59 30.36
CA TYR A 556 45.28 -1.66 29.24
C TYR A 556 46.10 -2.25 28.07
N ILE A 557 45.55 -2.24 26.87
CA ILE A 557 46.26 -2.58 25.63
C ILE A 557 46.20 -1.39 24.68
N ARG A 558 47.38 -0.87 24.33
CA ARG A 558 47.49 0.16 23.28
C ARG A 558 47.22 -0.43 21.89
N GLY A 559 46.27 0.16 21.18
CA GLY A 559 45.84 -0.24 19.85
C GLY A 559 46.72 0.33 18.71
N PRO A 560 46.67 -0.28 17.50
CA PRO A 560 47.56 0.03 16.39
C PRO A 560 47.13 1.23 15.52
N LYS A 561 45.93 1.81 15.72
CA LYS A 561 45.32 2.84 14.84
C LYS A 561 45.27 2.45 13.35
N ARG A 562 45.11 1.16 13.07
CA ARG A 562 45.00 0.59 11.71
C ARG A 562 43.87 -0.43 11.66
N HIS A 563 43.14 -0.47 10.55
CA HIS A 563 41.98 -1.36 10.34
C HIS A 563 40.87 -1.24 11.41
N ALA A 564 40.73 -0.06 12.02
CA ALA A 564 39.71 0.26 13.02
C ALA A 564 39.57 -0.83 14.10
N LYS A 565 38.33 -1.17 14.50
CA LYS A 565 38.04 -2.14 15.55
C LYS A 565 38.65 -3.53 15.30
N ALA A 566 38.59 -4.03 14.07
CA ALA A 566 39.17 -5.34 13.72
C ALA A 566 40.69 -5.40 13.98
N GLY A 567 41.42 -4.35 13.58
CA GLY A 567 42.86 -4.26 13.83
C GLY A 567 43.20 -4.14 15.31
N ASN A 568 42.39 -3.38 16.07
CA ASN A 568 42.54 -3.26 17.51
C ASN A 568 42.35 -4.61 18.23
N MET A 569 41.29 -5.35 17.88
CA MET A 569 41.03 -6.69 18.42
C MET A 569 42.13 -7.70 18.01
N ASN A 570 42.61 -7.67 16.77
CA ASN A 570 43.72 -8.53 16.33
C ASN A 570 45.04 -8.25 17.06
N ASN A 571 45.34 -6.97 17.34
CA ASN A 571 46.49 -6.59 18.17
C ASN A 571 46.34 -7.08 19.62
N ALA A 572 45.14 -7.06 20.18
CA ALA A 572 44.88 -7.63 21.50
C ALA A 572 45.02 -9.15 21.50
N LEU A 573 44.51 -9.85 20.48
CA LEU A 573 44.67 -11.31 20.34
C LEU A 573 46.13 -11.76 20.37
N GLN A 574 47.06 -10.97 19.84
CA GLN A 574 48.50 -11.29 19.86
C GLN A 574 49.15 -11.12 21.24
N LYS A 575 48.51 -10.38 22.15
CA LYS A 575 49.04 -10.00 23.47
C LYS A 575 48.38 -10.73 24.63
N THR A 576 47.33 -11.51 24.37
CA THR A 576 46.59 -12.24 25.39
C THR A 576 46.45 -13.73 25.03
N SER A 577 46.09 -14.55 26.01
CA SER A 577 46.21 -16.02 25.90
C SER A 577 44.94 -16.80 26.31
N GLY A 578 43.82 -16.12 26.60
CA GLY A 578 42.59 -16.77 27.06
C GLY A 578 41.97 -17.69 26.00
N GLU A 579 41.52 -18.88 26.37
CA GLU A 579 40.94 -19.86 25.45
C GLU A 579 39.68 -19.34 24.72
N LEU A 580 38.90 -18.52 25.42
CA LEU A 580 37.74 -17.82 24.88
C LEU A 580 37.98 -16.30 24.89
N VAL A 581 37.33 -15.62 23.94
CA VAL A 581 37.42 -14.17 23.76
C VAL A 581 36.03 -13.57 23.69
N VAL A 582 35.71 -12.62 24.56
CA VAL A 582 34.46 -11.86 24.55
C VAL A 582 34.70 -10.49 23.96
N ILE A 583 33.74 -9.98 23.22
CA ILE A 583 33.79 -8.64 22.63
C ILE A 583 32.59 -7.84 23.12
N PHE A 584 32.85 -6.73 23.80
CA PHE A 584 31.86 -5.71 24.13
C PHE A 584 32.23 -4.38 23.53
N ASP A 585 31.34 -3.77 22.74
CA ASP A 585 31.49 -2.36 22.40
C ASP A 585 31.55 -1.49 23.66
N THR A 586 32.24 -0.36 23.59
CA THR A 586 32.42 0.53 24.75
C THR A 586 31.08 1.01 25.33
N ASP A 587 30.02 1.08 24.52
CA ASP A 587 28.67 1.47 24.94
C ASP A 587 27.75 0.30 25.30
N HIS A 588 28.27 -0.93 25.41
CA HIS A 588 27.49 -2.14 25.66
C HIS A 588 27.77 -2.73 27.04
N ILE A 589 26.87 -2.46 27.99
CA ILE A 589 27.04 -2.82 29.40
C ILE A 589 26.55 -4.26 29.63
N PRO A 590 27.41 -5.21 30.01
CA PRO A 590 27.02 -6.61 30.23
C PRO A 590 26.33 -6.85 31.58
N VAL A 591 25.48 -7.90 31.64
CA VAL A 591 24.95 -8.42 32.91
C VAL A 591 25.93 -9.36 33.59
N ARG A 592 25.84 -9.50 34.92
CA ARG A 592 26.74 -10.34 35.71
C ARG A 592 26.70 -11.81 35.30
N SER A 593 25.55 -12.30 34.84
CA SER A 593 25.36 -13.69 34.40
C SER A 593 25.85 -13.97 32.97
N PHE A 594 26.40 -12.99 32.24
CA PHE A 594 26.74 -13.12 30.82
C PHE A 594 27.57 -14.38 30.50
N LEU A 595 28.65 -14.62 31.24
CA LEU A 595 29.52 -15.79 31.01
C LEU A 595 28.88 -17.10 31.47
N ASN A 596 28.08 -17.07 32.54
CA ASN A 596 27.37 -18.26 33.04
C ASN A 596 26.32 -18.76 32.04
N GLU A 597 25.75 -17.86 31.24
CA GLU A 597 24.75 -18.18 30.22
C GLU A 597 25.36 -18.55 28.86
N THR A 598 26.64 -18.21 28.61
CA THR A 598 27.29 -18.36 27.29
C THR A 598 28.42 -19.39 27.26
N VAL A 599 29.29 -19.41 28.27
CA VAL A 599 30.48 -20.28 28.31
C VAL A 599 30.14 -21.78 28.34
N PRO A 600 29.10 -22.27 29.05
CA PRO A 600 28.78 -23.70 29.07
C PRO A 600 28.54 -24.31 27.69
N LEU A 601 28.12 -23.51 26.70
CA LEU A 601 27.88 -23.97 25.32
C LEU A 601 29.19 -24.38 24.61
N PHE A 602 30.35 -23.87 25.03
CA PHE A 602 31.66 -24.23 24.47
C PHE A 602 32.16 -25.61 24.89
N SER A 603 31.38 -26.35 25.68
CA SER A 603 31.58 -27.78 25.87
C SER A 603 31.51 -28.55 24.54
N ASP A 604 30.80 -28.01 23.52
CA ASP A 604 30.91 -28.48 22.14
C ASP A 604 32.25 -28.02 21.51
N PRO A 605 33.17 -28.95 21.19
CA PRO A 605 34.47 -28.60 20.61
C PRO A 605 34.36 -27.99 19.20
N LYS A 606 33.23 -28.17 18.49
CA LYS A 606 32.99 -27.58 17.17
C LYS A 606 32.38 -26.18 17.22
N LEU A 607 32.00 -25.70 18.40
CA LEU A 607 31.45 -24.35 18.57
C LEU A 607 32.54 -23.30 18.41
N GLY A 608 32.40 -22.47 17.38
CA GLY A 608 33.28 -21.35 17.08
C GLY A 608 32.92 -20.09 17.87
N PHE A 609 31.63 -19.76 17.97
CA PHE A 609 31.18 -18.59 18.73
C PHE A 609 29.71 -18.65 19.18
N VAL A 610 29.39 -17.87 20.21
CA VAL A 610 28.04 -17.64 20.74
C VAL A 610 27.73 -16.15 20.60
N GLN A 611 26.53 -15.82 20.12
CA GLN A 611 26.03 -14.45 19.99
C GLN A 611 24.82 -14.23 20.90
N THR A 612 24.75 -13.09 21.58
CA THR A 612 23.56 -12.61 22.30
C THR A 612 22.85 -11.50 21.51
N PRO A 613 21.60 -11.11 21.82
CA PRO A 613 20.93 -10.00 21.16
C PRO A 613 21.66 -8.69 21.46
N HIS A 614 21.64 -7.76 20.50
CA HIS A 614 22.12 -6.40 20.67
C HIS A 614 20.95 -5.55 21.18
N HIS A 615 20.79 -5.46 22.51
CA HIS A 615 19.69 -4.76 23.16
C HIS A 615 20.02 -3.28 23.37
N PHE A 616 19.04 -2.39 23.17
CA PHE A 616 19.20 -0.96 23.42
C PHE A 616 18.25 -0.47 24.51
N TYR A 617 18.80 0.22 25.51
CA TYR A 617 18.01 0.71 26.65
C TYR A 617 17.43 2.12 26.45
N ASN A 618 17.88 2.85 25.42
CA ASN A 618 17.32 4.15 25.03
C ASN A 618 16.32 4.02 23.87
N GLU A 619 15.37 4.94 23.82
CA GLU A 619 14.39 5.01 22.72
C GLU A 619 15.10 5.37 21.41
N ASP A 620 14.74 4.69 20.31
CA ASP A 620 15.24 5.05 18.99
C ASP A 620 14.62 6.36 18.46
N ILE A 621 15.21 6.90 17.39
CA ILE A 621 14.77 8.16 16.78
C ILE A 621 13.31 8.14 16.33
N PHE A 622 12.76 6.99 15.96
CA PHE A 622 11.37 6.85 15.51
C PHE A 622 10.41 6.80 16.71
N GLN A 623 10.73 5.99 17.71
CA GLN A 623 9.97 5.91 18.96
C GLN A 623 9.82 7.29 19.60
N ARG A 624 10.91 8.07 19.59
CA ARG A 624 10.96 9.44 20.11
C ARG A 624 10.24 10.46 19.22
N ALA A 625 10.38 10.38 17.89
CA ALA A 625 9.70 11.28 16.97
C ALA A 625 8.17 11.19 17.09
N PHE A 626 7.64 9.96 17.18
CA PHE A 626 6.21 9.66 17.19
C PHE A 626 5.60 9.50 18.60
N LEU A 627 6.36 9.70 19.68
CA LEU A 627 5.90 9.57 21.07
C LEU A 627 5.22 8.22 21.37
N VAL A 628 5.74 7.15 20.79
CA VAL A 628 5.22 5.80 21.02
C VAL A 628 5.96 5.05 22.13
N ASN A 629 7.15 5.53 22.52
CA ASN A 629 7.99 4.93 23.57
C ASN A 629 8.13 3.39 23.37
N ASP A 630 8.24 2.62 24.46
CA ASP A 630 8.28 1.15 24.47
C ASP A 630 7.01 0.44 23.96
N ALA A 631 5.98 1.15 23.48
CA ALA A 631 4.78 0.50 22.94
C ALA A 631 5.06 -0.18 21.59
N VAL A 632 6.03 0.33 20.84
CA VAL A 632 6.51 -0.22 19.57
C VAL A 632 7.91 -0.79 19.81
N PRO A 633 8.27 -1.97 19.29
CA PRO A 633 9.63 -2.51 19.40
C PRO A 633 10.67 -1.59 18.73
N ASN A 634 11.90 -1.59 19.24
CA ASN A 634 13.01 -0.92 18.55
C ASN A 634 13.21 -1.59 17.18
N GLU A 635 13.58 -0.80 16.17
CA GLU A 635 13.77 -1.28 14.80
C GLU A 635 14.74 -2.48 14.71
N GLN A 636 15.79 -2.50 15.55
CA GLN A 636 16.82 -3.54 15.50
C GLN A 636 16.42 -4.86 16.17
N ASP A 637 15.47 -4.81 17.11
CA ASP A 637 15.11 -5.97 17.94
C ASP A 637 14.55 -7.12 17.12
N MET A 638 13.87 -6.80 16.03
CA MET A 638 13.37 -7.78 15.08
C MET A 638 14.48 -8.59 14.41
N PHE A 639 15.60 -7.96 14.05
CA PHE A 639 16.75 -8.69 13.52
C PHE A 639 17.42 -9.52 14.62
N ASN A 640 17.62 -8.92 15.79
CA ASN A 640 18.32 -9.54 16.92
C ASN A 640 17.54 -10.70 17.54
N HIS A 641 16.23 -10.60 17.76
CA HIS A 641 15.44 -11.64 18.43
C HIS A 641 14.71 -12.58 17.48
N ALA A 642 14.23 -12.08 16.33
CA ALA A 642 13.43 -12.90 15.42
C ALA A 642 14.31 -13.59 14.35
N ILE A 643 15.10 -12.80 13.62
CA ILE A 643 15.88 -13.33 12.49
C ILE A 643 17.05 -14.18 13.00
N GLN A 644 17.89 -13.69 13.90
CA GLN A 644 19.04 -14.45 14.42
C GLN A 644 18.61 -15.76 15.10
N LYS A 645 17.54 -15.73 15.89
CA LYS A 645 16.93 -16.94 16.47
C LYS A 645 16.48 -17.95 15.41
N GLY A 646 15.86 -17.46 14.33
CA GLY A 646 15.50 -18.31 13.18
C GLY A 646 16.72 -18.94 12.50
N ARG A 647 17.82 -18.18 12.41
CA ARG A 647 19.08 -18.61 11.80
C ARG A 647 19.83 -19.64 12.64
N ASP A 648 19.71 -19.56 13.96
CA ASP A 648 20.37 -20.48 14.89
C ASP A 648 20.00 -21.95 14.66
N ARG A 649 18.74 -22.21 14.27
CA ARG A 649 18.19 -23.54 13.99
C ARG A 649 18.97 -24.34 12.93
N TRP A 650 19.74 -23.66 12.09
CA TRP A 650 20.56 -24.28 11.06
C TRP A 650 22.05 -23.92 11.17
N GLY A 651 22.48 -23.33 12.29
CA GLY A 651 23.87 -22.91 12.51
C GLY A 651 24.25 -21.71 11.64
N GLY A 652 23.33 -20.75 11.50
CA GLY A 652 23.43 -19.58 10.63
C GLY A 652 23.60 -18.24 11.33
N THR A 653 23.63 -18.25 12.66
CA THR A 653 23.85 -17.08 13.49
C THR A 653 25.19 -16.45 13.15
N PHE A 654 25.24 -15.14 12.99
CA PHE A 654 26.48 -14.42 12.72
C PHE A 654 26.73 -13.33 13.76
N PHE A 655 28.00 -12.94 13.88
CA PHE A 655 28.47 -11.93 14.80
C PHE A 655 27.99 -10.54 14.38
N VAL A 656 27.45 -9.77 15.32
CA VAL A 656 26.87 -8.43 15.08
C VAL A 656 27.68 -7.31 15.74
N GLY A 657 28.97 -7.56 15.97
CA GLY A 657 29.91 -6.57 16.49
C GLY A 657 30.11 -6.60 18.01
N SER A 658 29.13 -7.00 18.82
CA SER A 658 29.27 -7.00 20.28
C SER A 658 28.41 -8.09 20.93
N GLY A 659 28.64 -8.38 22.22
CA GLY A 659 27.86 -9.36 22.97
C GLY A 659 28.10 -10.80 22.49
N ALA A 660 29.33 -11.09 22.07
CA ALA A 660 29.68 -12.40 21.53
C ALA A 660 30.91 -12.99 22.21
N VAL A 661 30.89 -14.30 22.38
CA VAL A 661 32.00 -15.11 22.89
C VAL A 661 32.54 -15.92 21.73
N PHE A 662 33.85 -15.96 21.56
CA PHE A 662 34.53 -16.70 20.51
C PHE A 662 35.51 -17.70 21.10
N ARG A 663 35.66 -18.84 20.44
CA ARG A 663 36.77 -19.73 20.65
C ARG A 663 38.01 -19.13 19.97
N ARG A 664 39.09 -18.92 20.72
CA ARG A 664 40.32 -18.32 20.20
C ARG A 664 40.90 -19.11 19.02
N THR A 665 40.92 -20.44 19.12
CA THR A 665 41.44 -21.30 18.05
C THR A 665 40.66 -21.14 16.75
N ALA A 666 39.35 -20.89 16.83
CA ALA A 666 38.51 -20.64 15.65
C ALA A 666 38.89 -19.32 14.97
N ILE A 667 39.07 -18.23 15.74
CA ILE A 667 39.53 -16.95 15.20
C ILE A 667 40.96 -17.04 14.66
N ALA A 668 41.85 -17.79 15.32
CA ALA A 668 43.23 -17.96 14.86
C ALA A 668 43.28 -18.65 13.49
N GLN A 669 42.43 -19.66 13.26
CA GLN A 669 42.34 -20.34 11.96
C GLN A 669 41.82 -19.45 10.83
N THR A 670 41.01 -18.42 11.13
CA THR A 670 40.61 -17.42 10.11
C THR A 670 41.69 -16.38 9.83
N GLY A 671 42.83 -16.42 10.53
CA GLY A 671 43.88 -15.40 10.48
C GLY A 671 43.52 -14.14 11.27
N GLY A 672 42.70 -14.27 12.32
CA GLY A 672 42.14 -13.13 13.06
C GLY A 672 40.77 -12.68 12.56
N PHE A 673 40.29 -11.56 13.10
CA PHE A 673 39.13 -10.84 12.58
C PHE A 673 39.45 -10.24 11.21
N LYS A 674 38.51 -10.34 10.28
CA LYS A 674 38.72 -9.89 8.90
C LYS A 674 38.79 -8.37 8.81
N THR A 675 39.71 -7.85 7.99
CA THR A 675 40.00 -6.40 7.88
C THR A 675 39.62 -5.78 6.53
N MET A 676 39.07 -6.59 5.60
CA MET A 676 38.76 -6.16 4.22
C MET A 676 37.56 -5.21 4.17
N SER A 677 36.49 -5.55 4.89
CA SER A 677 35.25 -4.77 4.95
C SER A 677 35.19 -3.93 6.23
N ILE A 678 34.45 -2.82 6.17
CA ILE A 678 34.11 -2.00 7.33
C ILE A 678 33.19 -2.77 8.31
N THR A 679 32.47 -3.77 7.82
CA THR A 679 31.67 -4.71 8.64
C THR A 679 32.48 -6.00 8.81
N GLU A 680 33.49 -5.96 9.68
CA GLU A 680 34.35 -7.10 9.98
C GLU A 680 33.58 -8.28 10.58
N ASP A 681 32.45 -7.97 11.19
CA ASP A 681 31.65 -8.84 12.03
C ASP A 681 31.04 -10.00 11.23
N ILE A 682 30.14 -9.68 10.29
CA ILE A 682 29.52 -10.65 9.39
C ILE A 682 30.56 -11.34 8.48
N HIS A 683 31.62 -10.61 8.09
CA HIS A 683 32.68 -11.12 7.23
C HIS A 683 33.53 -12.19 7.93
N THR A 684 33.81 -12.00 9.22
CA THR A 684 34.50 -13.00 10.05
C THR A 684 33.63 -14.23 10.26
N SER A 685 32.33 -14.06 10.54
CA SER A 685 31.42 -15.20 10.68
C SER A 685 31.28 -16.05 9.41
N GLN A 686 31.23 -15.41 8.24
CA GLN A 686 31.23 -16.11 6.94
C GLN A 686 32.41 -17.06 6.82
N HIS A 687 33.61 -16.61 7.20
CA HIS A 687 34.83 -17.43 7.13
C HIS A 687 34.88 -18.52 8.19
N LEU A 688 34.45 -18.22 9.42
CA LEU A 688 34.37 -19.22 10.48
C LEU A 688 33.46 -20.39 10.07
N HIS A 689 32.27 -20.07 9.54
CA HIS A 689 31.35 -21.10 9.03
C HIS A 689 31.89 -21.83 7.80
N ALA A 690 32.64 -21.14 6.92
CA ALA A 690 33.27 -21.78 5.76
C ALA A 690 34.36 -22.78 6.16
N LEU A 691 35.04 -22.56 7.28
CA LEU A 691 35.99 -23.50 7.88
C LEU A 691 35.31 -24.64 8.66
N GLY A 692 33.98 -24.65 8.74
CA GLY A 692 33.20 -25.71 9.37
C GLY A 692 32.88 -25.50 10.86
N TRP A 693 33.26 -24.35 11.44
CA TRP A 693 32.87 -24.00 12.81
C TRP A 693 31.36 -23.76 12.91
N THR A 694 30.76 -24.14 14.03
CA THR A 694 29.35 -23.87 14.33
C THR A 694 29.19 -22.60 15.15
N SER A 695 27.97 -22.06 15.20
CA SER A 695 27.61 -20.89 15.99
C SER A 695 26.31 -21.12 16.75
N ARG A 696 26.15 -20.45 17.90
CA ARG A 696 24.92 -20.47 18.69
C ARG A 696 24.38 -19.07 18.99
N PHE A 697 23.07 -18.95 19.14
CA PHE A 697 22.39 -17.73 19.56
C PHE A 697 21.69 -17.92 20.90
N VAL A 698 22.03 -17.10 21.90
CA VAL A 698 21.34 -17.08 23.19
C VAL A 698 20.35 -15.92 23.16
N ASP A 699 19.05 -16.20 23.05
CA ASP A 699 17.98 -15.20 22.97
C ASP A 699 17.63 -14.61 24.36
N LYS A 700 18.62 -14.00 25.02
CA LYS A 700 18.50 -13.28 26.29
C LYS A 700 19.27 -11.97 26.22
N ASP A 701 18.68 -10.87 26.69
CA ASP A 701 19.33 -9.56 26.79
C ASP A 701 20.42 -9.56 27.87
N LEU A 702 21.61 -10.05 27.52
CA LEU A 702 22.75 -10.18 28.44
C LEU A 702 23.71 -8.98 28.37
N ALA A 703 23.48 -8.05 27.46
CA ALA A 703 24.16 -6.77 27.42
C ALA A 703 23.21 -5.71 26.84
N ALA A 704 23.29 -4.48 27.34
CA ALA A 704 22.43 -3.38 26.91
C ALA A 704 23.28 -2.17 26.52
N GLY A 705 23.02 -1.60 25.35
CA GLY A 705 23.78 -0.47 24.83
C GLY A 705 22.94 0.71 24.34
N LEU A 706 23.59 1.62 23.63
CA LEU A 706 22.99 2.88 23.16
C LEU A 706 22.75 2.88 21.65
N THR A 707 21.50 3.09 21.22
CA THR A 707 21.18 3.34 19.82
C THR A 707 21.47 4.80 19.45
N ALA A 708 21.43 5.12 18.15
CA ALA A 708 21.64 6.49 17.66
C ALA A 708 20.59 7.45 18.24
N GLU A 709 21.04 8.59 18.77
CA GLU A 709 20.19 9.56 19.48
C GLU A 709 19.61 10.64 18.57
N ASN A 710 20.12 10.76 17.34
CA ASN A 710 19.72 11.77 16.36
C ASN A 710 19.81 11.23 14.92
N LEU A 711 19.18 11.92 13.96
CA LEU A 711 19.03 11.42 12.59
C LEU A 711 20.38 11.31 11.87
N ALA A 712 21.25 12.32 12.01
CA ALA A 712 22.60 12.31 11.44
C ALA A 712 23.40 11.06 11.85
N SER A 713 23.42 10.75 13.15
CA SER A 713 24.14 9.58 13.69
C SER A 713 23.56 8.26 13.18
N TYR A 714 22.22 8.20 13.06
CA TYR A 714 21.52 7.03 12.52
C TYR A 714 21.88 6.79 11.06
N VAL A 715 21.85 7.82 10.21
CA VAL A 715 22.21 7.71 8.78
C VAL A 715 23.67 7.30 8.61
N VAL A 716 24.60 7.87 9.39
CA VAL A 716 26.03 7.47 9.36
C VAL A 716 26.20 5.99 9.71
N GLN A 717 25.51 5.52 10.75
CA GLN A 717 25.57 4.11 11.16
C GLN A 717 25.03 3.18 10.06
N ARG A 718 23.88 3.51 9.48
CA ARG A 718 23.24 2.68 8.42
C ARG A 718 24.03 2.69 7.12
N ARG A 719 24.58 3.85 6.74
CA ARG A 719 25.47 3.97 5.58
C ARG A 719 26.71 3.07 5.76
N ARG A 720 27.29 3.02 6.96
CA ARG A 720 28.43 2.14 7.27
C ARG A 720 28.08 0.66 7.08
N TRP A 721 26.95 0.22 7.62
CA TRP A 721 26.50 -1.17 7.48
C TRP A 721 26.21 -1.53 6.03
N MET A 722 25.54 -0.64 5.29
CA MET A 722 25.23 -0.83 3.89
C MET A 722 26.51 -0.97 3.05
N LEU A 723 27.44 -0.03 3.17
CA LEU A 723 28.68 -0.06 2.41
C LEU A 723 29.55 -1.28 2.76
N GLY A 724 29.68 -1.63 4.05
CA GLY A 724 30.43 -2.80 4.47
C GLY A 724 29.84 -4.11 3.93
N CYS A 725 28.52 -4.27 4.01
CA CYS A 725 27.84 -5.44 3.46
C CYS A 725 27.96 -5.52 1.93
N LEU A 726 27.81 -4.40 1.22
CA LEU A 726 27.97 -4.37 -0.23
C LEU A 726 29.43 -4.60 -0.66
N GLN A 727 30.43 -4.17 0.12
CA GLN A 727 31.82 -4.55 -0.10
C GLN A 727 32.01 -6.06 -0.04
N VAL A 728 31.43 -6.74 0.96
CA VAL A 728 31.46 -8.21 1.04
C VAL A 728 30.71 -8.82 -0.15
N PHE A 729 29.54 -8.27 -0.51
CA PHE A 729 28.74 -8.76 -1.64
C PHE A 729 29.50 -8.79 -2.97
N PHE A 730 30.26 -7.72 -3.27
CA PHE A 730 30.99 -7.60 -4.53
C PHE A 730 32.39 -8.22 -4.50
N LYS A 731 33.10 -8.18 -3.36
CA LYS A 731 34.50 -8.65 -3.27
C LYS A 731 34.64 -10.09 -2.78
N ASP A 732 33.71 -10.57 -1.95
CA ASP A 732 33.81 -11.89 -1.32
C ASP A 732 32.42 -12.52 -1.12
N ASN A 733 31.74 -12.76 -2.24
CA ASN A 733 30.33 -13.14 -2.25
C ASN A 733 30.10 -14.55 -1.63
N PRO A 734 29.21 -14.69 -0.64
CA PRO A 734 28.95 -15.97 0.03
C PRO A 734 28.40 -17.06 -0.87
N LEU A 735 27.77 -16.74 -2.02
CA LEU A 735 27.24 -17.75 -2.95
C LEU A 735 28.33 -18.64 -3.54
N PHE A 736 29.53 -18.08 -3.74
CA PHE A 736 30.66 -18.76 -4.38
C PHE A 736 31.72 -19.22 -3.37
N HIS A 737 31.56 -18.87 -2.09
CA HIS A 737 32.52 -19.25 -1.06
C HIS A 737 32.50 -20.77 -0.80
N ARG A 738 33.65 -21.41 -0.96
CA ARG A 738 33.83 -22.86 -0.68
C ARG A 738 33.70 -23.12 0.83
N GLY A 739 33.18 -24.29 1.21
CA GLY A 739 33.00 -24.70 2.61
C GLY A 739 31.66 -24.33 3.27
N LEU A 740 30.93 -23.33 2.76
CA LEU A 740 29.59 -23.00 3.26
C LEU A 740 28.51 -23.96 2.75
N LYS A 741 27.60 -24.38 3.63
CA LYS A 741 26.38 -25.13 3.27
C LYS A 741 25.43 -24.24 2.46
N LEU A 742 24.58 -24.82 1.60
CA LEU A 742 23.65 -24.06 0.76
C LEU A 742 22.77 -23.07 1.54
N ARG A 743 22.23 -23.47 2.69
CA ARG A 743 21.44 -22.55 3.55
C ARG A 743 22.28 -21.43 4.15
N GLN A 744 23.54 -21.70 4.52
CA GLN A 744 24.47 -20.66 4.96
C GLN A 744 24.77 -19.69 3.83
N ARG A 745 25.06 -20.18 2.62
CA ARG A 745 25.28 -19.33 1.43
C ARG A 745 24.11 -18.38 1.18
N LEU A 746 22.90 -18.93 1.11
CA LEU A 746 21.67 -18.15 0.85
C LEU A 746 21.34 -17.22 2.03
N GLY A 747 21.61 -17.64 3.27
CA GLY A 747 21.38 -16.84 4.47
C GLY A 747 22.31 -15.63 4.56
N TYR A 748 23.62 -15.80 4.32
CA TYR A 748 24.57 -14.69 4.23
C TYR A 748 24.25 -13.80 3.03
N PHE A 749 24.03 -14.40 1.86
CA PHE A 749 23.62 -13.66 0.66
C PHE A 749 22.39 -12.78 0.93
N SER A 750 21.37 -13.30 1.62
CA SER A 750 20.18 -12.52 1.95
C SER A 750 20.46 -11.31 2.83
N SER A 751 21.33 -11.43 3.84
CA SER A 751 21.72 -10.31 4.70
C SER A 751 22.47 -9.22 3.92
N LEU A 752 23.32 -9.61 2.96
CA LEU A 752 24.05 -8.67 2.13
C LEU A 752 23.13 -8.02 1.06
N TYR A 753 22.30 -8.84 0.43
CA TYR A 753 21.36 -8.45 -0.62
C TYR A 753 20.27 -7.48 -0.11
N TYR A 754 19.88 -7.56 1.16
CA TYR A 754 18.95 -6.62 1.79
C TYR A 754 19.37 -5.15 1.64
N PHE A 755 20.68 -4.86 1.57
CA PHE A 755 21.18 -3.49 1.48
C PHE A 755 20.99 -2.80 0.11
N PHE A 756 20.37 -3.48 -0.86
CA PHE A 756 19.89 -2.84 -2.10
C PHE A 756 18.51 -2.17 -1.97
N PHE A 757 17.84 -2.30 -0.82
CA PHE A 757 16.53 -1.68 -0.58
C PHE A 757 16.47 -0.16 -0.88
N PRO A 758 17.52 0.66 -0.67
CA PRO A 758 17.43 2.10 -0.94
C PRO A 758 17.13 2.39 -2.42
N LEU A 759 17.69 1.59 -3.33
CA LEU A 759 17.44 1.72 -4.77
C LEU A 759 15.99 1.38 -5.12
N ALA A 760 15.48 0.25 -4.60
CA ALA A 760 14.10 -0.16 -4.82
C ALA A 760 13.10 0.89 -4.29
N ARG A 761 13.36 1.47 -3.11
CA ARG A 761 12.53 2.54 -2.53
C ARG A 761 12.51 3.80 -3.39
N VAL A 762 13.66 4.22 -3.94
CA VAL A 762 13.74 5.36 -4.87
C VAL A 762 12.98 5.07 -6.17
N ILE A 763 13.04 3.84 -6.70
CA ILE A 763 12.28 3.45 -7.89
C ILE A 763 10.77 3.55 -7.62
N PHE A 764 10.26 2.98 -6.52
CA PHE A 764 8.83 3.10 -6.17
C PHE A 764 8.37 4.54 -5.94
N TRP A 765 9.28 5.40 -5.45
CA TRP A 765 9.02 6.82 -5.33
C TRP A 765 8.93 7.51 -6.69
N LEU A 766 9.82 7.19 -7.63
CA LEU A 766 9.84 7.74 -8.99
C LEU A 766 8.67 7.30 -9.85
N THR A 767 8.18 6.06 -9.66
CA THR A 767 7.14 5.44 -10.49
C THR A 767 5.95 6.37 -10.79
N PRO A 768 5.21 6.91 -9.81
CA PRO A 768 4.08 7.78 -10.11
C PRO A 768 4.51 9.14 -10.67
N LEU A 769 5.75 9.58 -10.43
CA LEU A 769 6.25 10.88 -10.89
C LEU A 769 6.53 10.88 -12.39
N TYR A 770 6.93 9.75 -12.98
CA TYR A 770 7.13 9.65 -14.42
C TYR A 770 5.87 10.03 -15.20
N TYR A 771 4.71 9.53 -14.74
CA TYR A 771 3.42 9.87 -15.34
C TYR A 771 3.00 11.31 -14.96
N LEU A 772 2.97 11.66 -13.66
CA LEU A 772 2.45 12.96 -13.21
C LEU A 772 3.28 14.17 -13.69
N LEU A 773 4.58 13.99 -13.94
CA LEU A 773 5.44 15.06 -14.44
C LEU A 773 5.59 15.03 -15.97
N PHE A 774 5.70 13.84 -16.59
CA PHE A 774 6.15 13.71 -17.97
C PHE A 774 5.21 12.89 -18.88
N HIS A 775 4.09 12.38 -18.37
CA HIS A 775 3.17 11.45 -19.08
C HIS A 775 3.86 10.19 -19.61
N TRP A 776 4.94 9.74 -18.95
CA TRP A 776 5.56 8.45 -19.26
C TRP A 776 4.91 7.35 -18.44
N HIS A 777 4.40 6.34 -19.13
CA HIS A 777 3.63 5.26 -18.53
C HIS A 777 4.56 4.20 -17.93
N PRO A 778 4.55 3.99 -16.60
CA PRO A 778 5.42 2.97 -15.99
C PRO A 778 5.01 1.54 -16.37
N LEU A 779 3.76 1.35 -16.77
CA LEU A 779 3.16 0.10 -17.23
C LEU A 779 1.88 0.39 -18.02
N PHE A 780 1.47 -0.56 -18.84
CA PHE A 780 0.16 -0.55 -19.51
C PHE A 780 -0.71 -1.66 -18.93
N ALA A 781 -1.76 -1.26 -18.22
CA ALA A 781 -2.83 -2.15 -17.74
C ALA A 781 -4.04 -1.28 -17.37
N GLU A 782 -5.25 -1.82 -17.53
CA GLU A 782 -6.45 -1.20 -16.98
C GLU A 782 -6.36 -1.21 -15.45
N VAL A 783 -6.85 -0.16 -14.77
CA VAL A 783 -6.76 -0.05 -13.30
C VAL A 783 -7.47 -1.21 -12.60
N SER A 784 -8.60 -1.68 -13.14
CA SER A 784 -9.37 -2.80 -12.59
C SER A 784 -8.59 -4.12 -12.67
N GLU A 785 -7.97 -4.40 -13.81
CA GLU A 785 -7.12 -5.59 -14.00
C GLU A 785 -5.88 -5.51 -13.12
N MET A 786 -5.22 -4.35 -13.08
CA MET A 786 -4.06 -4.13 -12.24
C MET A 786 -4.39 -4.34 -10.77
N ALA A 787 -5.50 -3.78 -10.27
CA ALA A 787 -5.92 -3.97 -8.89
C ALA A 787 -6.23 -5.43 -8.56
N ALA A 788 -6.81 -6.19 -9.49
CA ALA A 788 -7.10 -7.61 -9.31
C ALA A 788 -5.83 -8.45 -9.09
N HIS A 789 -4.71 -8.06 -9.71
CA HIS A 789 -3.42 -8.74 -9.56
C HIS A 789 -2.58 -8.16 -8.41
N LEU A 790 -2.55 -6.84 -8.26
CA LEU A 790 -1.73 -6.11 -7.30
C LEU A 790 -2.24 -6.27 -5.86
N LEU A 791 -3.55 -6.23 -5.62
CA LEU A 791 -4.11 -6.26 -4.26
C LEU A 791 -3.77 -7.56 -3.51
N PRO A 792 -3.90 -8.77 -4.10
CA PRO A 792 -3.42 -9.99 -3.47
C PRO A 792 -1.93 -9.95 -3.13
N PHE A 793 -1.09 -9.39 -4.00
CA PHE A 793 0.35 -9.24 -3.76
C PHE A 793 0.65 -8.31 -2.57
N LEU A 794 0.04 -7.12 -2.55
CA LEU A 794 0.20 -6.14 -1.47
C LEU A 794 -0.26 -6.66 -0.11
N VAL A 795 -1.27 -7.55 -0.09
CA VAL A 795 -1.75 -8.20 1.14
C VAL A 795 -0.90 -9.41 1.52
N ALA A 796 -0.54 -10.26 0.58
CA ALA A 796 0.22 -11.49 0.82
C ALA A 796 1.60 -11.20 1.43
N MET A 797 2.33 -10.19 0.92
CA MET A 797 3.68 -9.85 1.35
C MET A 797 3.80 -9.55 2.87
N PRO A 798 3.06 -8.58 3.44
CA PRO A 798 3.13 -8.28 4.88
C PRO A 798 2.60 -9.44 5.74
N LEU A 799 1.54 -10.15 5.31
CA LEU A 799 1.04 -11.30 6.05
C LEU A 799 2.06 -12.45 6.08
N LEU A 800 2.77 -12.69 4.97
CA LEU A 800 3.83 -13.68 4.88
C LEU A 800 4.95 -13.37 5.87
N THR A 801 5.39 -12.10 5.95
CA THR A 801 6.38 -11.70 6.97
C THR A 801 5.87 -11.93 8.39
N SER A 802 4.60 -11.62 8.67
CA SER A 802 4.01 -11.80 10.02
C SER A 802 3.88 -13.25 10.43
N VAL A 803 3.66 -14.17 9.48
CA VAL A 803 3.68 -15.60 9.74
C VAL A 803 5.11 -16.09 9.98
N LEU A 804 6.08 -15.60 9.22
CA LEU A 804 7.49 -16.00 9.37
C LEU A 804 8.09 -15.56 10.71
N ILE A 805 7.88 -14.30 11.09
CA ILE A 805 8.39 -13.69 12.33
C ILE A 805 7.21 -13.27 13.24
N PRO A 806 6.52 -14.24 13.89
CA PRO A 806 5.42 -13.92 14.79
C PRO A 806 5.91 -13.03 15.94
N ASP A 807 5.03 -12.18 16.47
CA ASP A 807 5.31 -11.17 17.51
C ASP A 807 6.21 -9.99 17.10
N TRP A 808 6.75 -9.99 15.88
CA TRP A 808 7.53 -8.89 15.31
C TRP A 808 6.87 -8.29 14.04
N PRO A 809 5.62 -7.80 14.14
CA PRO A 809 4.91 -7.21 13.01
C PRO A 809 5.61 -5.94 12.50
N ARG A 810 5.71 -5.81 11.17
CA ARG A 810 6.36 -4.65 10.52
C ARG A 810 5.41 -3.70 9.80
N ALA A 811 4.10 -3.99 9.79
CA ALA A 811 3.15 -3.24 8.98
C ALA A 811 3.29 -1.73 9.22
N VAL A 812 3.42 -0.98 8.13
CA VAL A 812 3.63 0.48 8.08
C VAL A 812 5.00 0.96 8.60
N TRP A 813 5.45 0.52 9.78
CA TRP A 813 6.71 0.97 10.39
C TRP A 813 7.95 0.58 9.58
N GLY A 814 7.98 -0.61 8.97
CA GLY A 814 9.11 -1.01 8.13
C GLY A 814 9.32 -0.08 6.94
N THR A 815 8.23 0.37 6.31
CA THR A 815 8.30 1.35 5.22
C THR A 815 8.80 2.71 5.71
N LEU A 816 8.36 3.16 6.89
CA LEU A 816 8.85 4.40 7.50
C LEU A 816 10.36 4.34 7.78
N TYR A 817 10.83 3.25 8.40
CA TYR A 817 12.24 3.07 8.74
C TYR A 817 13.13 3.11 7.48
N GLU A 818 12.74 2.37 6.44
CA GLU A 818 13.47 2.34 5.18
C GLU A 818 13.41 3.68 4.44
N MET A 819 12.23 4.32 4.38
CA MET A 819 12.06 5.60 3.67
C MET A 819 12.83 6.75 4.32
N ALA A 820 12.99 6.74 5.65
CA ALA A 820 13.75 7.76 6.37
C ALA A 820 15.23 7.82 5.98
N VAL A 821 15.78 6.71 5.46
CA VAL A 821 17.19 6.61 5.05
C VAL A 821 17.37 6.31 3.56
N ALA A 822 16.30 6.07 2.80
CA ALA A 822 16.37 5.59 1.41
C ALA A 822 17.21 6.52 0.52
N PHE A 823 16.92 7.82 0.50
CA PHE A 823 17.63 8.77 -0.39
C PHE A 823 19.12 8.95 -0.07
N PRO A 824 19.54 9.24 1.19
CA PRO A 824 20.95 9.39 1.50
C PRO A 824 21.74 8.08 1.28
N LEU A 825 21.12 6.91 1.53
CA LEU A 825 21.75 5.62 1.28
C LEU A 825 21.81 5.28 -0.21
N ALA A 826 20.76 5.53 -0.99
CA ALA A 826 20.74 5.30 -2.43
C ALA A 826 21.86 6.09 -3.13
N ARG A 827 22.06 7.36 -2.74
CA ARG A 827 23.22 8.15 -3.19
C ARG A 827 24.54 7.47 -2.82
N SER A 828 24.64 6.96 -1.60
CA SER A 828 25.87 6.37 -1.09
C SER A 828 26.23 5.04 -1.76
N VAL A 829 25.30 4.34 -2.40
CA VAL A 829 25.60 3.12 -3.19
C VAL A 829 26.63 3.43 -4.29
N PHE A 830 26.57 4.61 -4.90
CA PHE A 830 27.51 5.03 -5.94
C PHE A 830 28.94 5.26 -5.42
N ASP A 831 29.11 5.48 -4.11
CA ASP A 831 30.44 5.64 -3.50
C ASP A 831 31.29 4.36 -3.57
N LEU A 832 30.67 3.19 -3.78
CA LEU A 832 31.37 1.91 -3.99
C LEU A 832 32.11 1.85 -5.33
N PHE A 833 31.67 2.63 -6.32
CA PHE A 833 32.25 2.66 -7.67
C PHE A 833 33.22 3.83 -7.86
N LEU A 834 33.31 4.73 -6.88
CA LEU A 834 34.25 5.85 -6.89
C LEU A 834 35.60 5.42 -6.31
N PRO A 835 36.74 5.89 -6.85
CA PRO A 835 38.09 5.48 -6.43
C PRO A 835 38.55 6.00 -5.05
N LYS A 836 37.62 6.38 -4.16
CA LYS A 836 37.95 6.94 -2.84
C LYS A 836 37.99 5.85 -1.78
N ASN A 837 38.98 5.91 -0.89
CA ASN A 837 38.96 5.15 0.36
C ASN A 837 37.69 5.53 1.13
N LEU A 838 36.79 4.57 1.32
CA LEU A 838 35.60 4.74 2.14
C LEU A 838 36.04 4.96 3.59
N GLY A 839 36.25 6.23 3.96
CA GLY A 839 36.73 6.64 5.26
C GLY A 839 35.74 6.28 6.37
N PHE A 840 36.28 5.84 7.51
CA PHE A 840 35.53 5.55 8.73
C PHE A 840 35.23 6.86 9.47
N LYS A 841 33.96 7.24 9.59
CA LYS A 841 33.51 8.36 10.42
C LYS A 841 32.85 7.81 11.68
N VAL A 842 33.35 8.22 12.84
CA VAL A 842 32.83 7.76 14.13
C VAL A 842 31.50 8.43 14.44
N THR A 843 30.56 7.65 14.96
CA THR A 843 29.25 8.14 15.38
C THR A 843 29.38 8.82 16.75
N PRO A 844 29.01 10.09 16.90
CA PRO A 844 29.00 10.74 18.22
C PRO A 844 27.95 10.07 19.13
N LYS A 845 28.27 9.90 20.41
CA LYS A 845 27.41 9.32 21.46
C LYS A 845 27.28 10.28 22.63
N GLY A 846 26.08 10.42 23.21
CA GLY A 846 25.83 11.28 24.37
C GLY A 846 25.54 12.74 23.98
N LEU A 847 24.70 12.96 22.97
CA LEU A 847 24.35 14.28 22.47
C LEU A 847 23.27 14.95 23.34
N VAL A 848 23.58 16.15 23.82
CA VAL A 848 22.63 16.99 24.58
C VAL A 848 22.19 18.16 23.70
N SER A 849 20.89 18.35 23.54
CA SER A 849 20.30 19.49 22.86
C SER A 849 19.20 20.14 23.71
N GLY A 850 19.36 21.43 24.00
CA GLY A 850 18.41 22.21 24.80
C GLY A 850 17.15 22.65 24.05
N LYS A 851 17.21 22.69 22.70
CA LYS A 851 16.16 23.23 21.81
C LYS A 851 15.73 22.18 20.79
N ARG A 852 14.55 22.38 20.20
CA ARG A 852 14.15 21.63 19.01
C ARG A 852 14.99 22.11 17.84
N SER A 853 15.44 21.18 17.00
CA SER A 853 16.22 21.48 15.81
C SER A 853 15.75 20.60 14.66
N PHE A 854 15.66 21.18 13.47
CA PHE A 854 15.40 20.44 12.26
C PHE A 854 16.73 20.10 11.57
N ASP A 855 17.03 18.81 11.42
CA ASP A 855 18.25 18.35 10.73
C ASP A 855 18.05 18.40 9.21
N LEU A 856 18.15 19.60 8.63
CA LEU A 856 18.02 19.80 7.19
C LEU A 856 19.18 19.16 6.41
N GLU A 857 20.40 19.18 6.94
CA GLU A 857 21.56 18.67 6.20
C GLU A 857 21.47 17.18 5.92
N THR A 858 21.03 16.39 6.90
CA THR A 858 20.83 14.95 6.72
C THR A 858 19.57 14.65 5.92
N SER A 859 18.50 15.44 6.08
CA SER A 859 17.18 15.19 5.48
C SER A 859 16.94 15.88 4.13
N LYS A 860 17.85 16.71 3.62
CA LYS A 860 17.64 17.54 2.41
C LYS A 860 17.16 16.77 1.19
N LEU A 861 17.66 15.56 0.95
CA LEU A 861 17.22 14.74 -0.18
C LEU A 861 15.79 14.22 0.02
N THR A 862 15.43 13.84 1.24
CA THR A 862 14.07 13.43 1.59
C THR A 862 13.09 14.60 1.54
N VAL A 863 13.51 15.80 1.98
CA VAL A 863 12.74 17.04 1.86
C VAL A 863 12.53 17.42 0.40
N ALA A 864 13.57 17.35 -0.43
CA ALA A 864 13.47 17.59 -1.87
C ALA A 864 12.53 16.58 -2.54
N ALA A 865 12.63 15.30 -2.19
CA ALA A 865 11.73 14.27 -2.69
C ALA A 865 10.27 14.55 -2.31
N ALA A 866 10.00 14.95 -1.06
CA ALA A 866 8.67 15.35 -0.61
C ALA A 866 8.13 16.56 -1.38
N ALA A 867 8.97 17.58 -1.61
CA ALA A 867 8.61 18.77 -2.37
C ALA A 867 8.31 18.44 -3.85
N ILE A 868 9.11 17.59 -4.49
CA ILE A 868 8.88 17.12 -5.86
C ILE A 868 7.58 16.32 -5.95
N THR A 869 7.31 15.43 -4.99
CA THR A 869 6.06 14.66 -4.96
C THR A 869 4.85 15.58 -4.75
N LEU A 870 4.96 16.56 -3.86
CA LEU A 870 3.88 17.54 -3.66
C LEU A 870 3.63 18.35 -4.93
N PHE A 871 4.68 18.82 -5.60
CA PHE A 871 4.56 19.51 -6.89
C PHE A 871 3.92 18.62 -7.96
N ALA A 872 4.34 17.36 -8.07
CA ALA A 872 3.77 16.41 -9.02
C ALA A 872 2.29 16.12 -8.75
N ILE A 873 1.88 16.05 -7.48
CA ILE A 873 0.47 15.92 -7.10
C ILE A 873 -0.31 17.17 -7.49
N ILE A 874 0.20 18.38 -7.20
CA ILE A 874 -0.46 19.64 -7.56
C ILE A 874 -0.59 19.77 -9.08
N LYS A 875 0.49 19.53 -9.83
CA LYS A 875 0.49 19.50 -11.29
C LYS A 875 -0.51 18.46 -11.80
N GLY A 876 -0.42 17.22 -11.33
CA GLY A 876 -1.29 16.12 -11.74
C GLY A 876 -2.76 16.36 -11.42
N LEU A 877 -3.10 16.98 -10.30
CA LEU A 877 -4.47 17.41 -9.99
C LEU A 877 -4.95 18.52 -10.92
N GLY A 878 -4.08 19.49 -11.24
CA GLY A 878 -4.38 20.55 -12.21
C GLY A 878 -4.60 20.00 -13.62
N GLU A 879 -3.75 19.09 -14.08
CA GLU A 879 -3.85 18.43 -15.38
C GLU A 879 -5.05 17.48 -15.45
N TYR A 880 -5.31 16.71 -14.40
CA TYR A 880 -6.51 15.90 -14.28
C TYR A 880 -7.77 16.76 -14.41
N HIS A 881 -7.81 17.90 -13.72
CA HIS A 881 -8.93 18.84 -13.78
C HIS A 881 -9.09 19.48 -15.17
N TYR A 882 -7.97 19.89 -15.80
CA TYR A 882 -7.98 20.63 -17.07
C TYR A 882 -8.17 19.73 -18.30
N PHE A 883 -7.42 18.65 -18.42
CA PHE A 883 -7.40 17.81 -19.62
C PHE A 883 -8.46 16.71 -19.62
N GLN A 884 -8.83 16.17 -18.46
CA GLN A 884 -9.86 15.11 -18.32
C GLN A 884 -9.62 13.85 -19.19
N ILE A 885 -8.38 13.64 -19.67
CA ILE A 885 -7.92 12.44 -20.40
C ILE A 885 -7.26 11.45 -19.44
N GLU A 886 -7.22 10.17 -19.80
CA GLU A 886 -6.50 9.12 -19.04
C GLU A 886 -6.83 9.14 -17.53
N LYS A 887 -8.10 9.36 -17.19
CA LYS A 887 -8.58 9.52 -15.80
C LYS A 887 -8.12 8.38 -14.90
N ASP A 888 -8.07 7.17 -15.45
CA ASP A 888 -7.62 5.96 -14.81
C ASP A 888 -6.15 6.03 -14.34
N ALA A 889 -5.27 6.48 -15.23
CA ALA A 889 -3.85 6.61 -14.95
C ALA A 889 -3.58 7.74 -13.95
N TYR A 890 -4.26 8.89 -14.06
CA TYR A 890 -4.17 9.95 -13.04
C TYR A 890 -4.63 9.46 -11.67
N PHE A 891 -5.79 8.82 -11.60
CA PHE A 891 -6.35 8.32 -10.34
C PHE A 891 -5.37 7.40 -9.61
N PHE A 892 -4.82 6.39 -10.30
CA PHE A 892 -3.90 5.45 -9.69
C PHE A 892 -2.57 6.11 -9.27
N ASN A 893 -1.97 6.93 -10.14
CA ASN A 893 -0.69 7.57 -9.85
C ASN A 893 -0.82 8.63 -8.75
N LEU A 894 -1.94 9.34 -8.64
CA LEU A 894 -2.22 10.28 -7.55
C LEU A 894 -2.36 9.57 -6.20
N ILE A 895 -3.05 8.41 -6.16
CA ILE A 895 -3.12 7.60 -4.93
C ILE A 895 -1.73 7.14 -4.50
N TRP A 896 -0.94 6.59 -5.43
CA TRP A 896 0.42 6.13 -5.11
C TRP A 896 1.34 7.29 -4.70
N ALA A 897 1.30 8.41 -5.41
CA ALA A 897 2.03 9.62 -5.04
C ALA A 897 1.60 10.13 -3.65
N GLY A 898 0.31 10.06 -3.31
CA GLY A 898 -0.21 10.40 -1.99
C GLY A 898 0.32 9.50 -0.88
N ILE A 899 0.37 8.18 -1.11
CA ILE A 899 1.00 7.22 -0.16
C ILE A 899 2.49 7.52 0.00
N ASN A 900 3.19 7.79 -1.10
CA ASN A 900 4.59 8.18 -1.08
C ASN A 900 4.79 9.48 -0.29
N LEU A 901 3.98 10.51 -0.53
CA LEU A 901 4.04 11.78 0.20
C LEU A 901 3.78 11.58 1.69
N LEU A 902 2.81 10.76 2.09
CA LEU A 902 2.53 10.47 3.49
C LEU A 902 3.75 9.82 4.18
N THR A 903 4.38 8.84 3.54
CA THR A 903 5.57 8.18 4.11
C THR A 903 6.78 9.12 4.15
N LEU A 904 6.99 9.93 3.11
CA LEU A 904 8.02 10.96 3.08
C LEU A 904 7.82 12.02 4.17
N ALA A 905 6.59 12.50 4.34
CA ALA A 905 6.25 13.46 5.40
C ALA A 905 6.52 12.86 6.78
N ALA A 906 6.11 11.60 7.01
CA ALA A 906 6.42 10.88 8.24
C ALA A 906 7.94 10.71 8.46
N SER A 907 8.72 10.46 7.41
CA SER A 907 10.19 10.44 7.48
C SER A 907 10.80 11.81 7.77
N VAL A 908 10.27 12.88 7.20
CA VAL A 908 10.70 14.27 7.48
C VAL A 908 10.40 14.66 8.92
N LEU A 909 9.29 14.19 9.51
CA LEU A 909 9.00 14.40 10.94
C LEU A 909 10.08 13.81 11.85
N VAL A 910 10.78 12.75 11.43
CA VAL A 910 11.91 12.19 12.20
C VAL A 910 13.09 13.16 12.24
N ALA A 911 13.27 13.99 11.21
CA ALA A 911 14.28 15.05 11.19
C ALA A 911 13.93 16.25 12.09
N TRP A 912 12.68 16.34 12.57
CA TRP A 912 12.25 17.33 13.55
C TRP A 912 12.59 16.87 14.97
N GLU A 913 13.86 17.05 15.34
CA GLU A 913 14.42 16.49 16.56
C GLU A 913 13.89 17.21 17.81
N ARG A 914 13.42 16.40 18.77
CA ARG A 914 12.99 16.89 20.08
C ARG A 914 14.22 17.24 20.94
N PRO A 915 14.11 18.13 21.93
CA PRO A 915 15.25 18.43 22.81
C PRO A 915 15.62 17.20 23.64
N GLN A 916 16.90 16.78 23.60
CA GLN A 916 17.45 15.80 24.53
C GLN A 916 18.22 16.56 25.61
N ARG A 917 17.56 16.83 26.73
CA ARG A 917 18.15 17.59 27.84
C ARG A 917 18.88 16.72 28.85
N ARG A 918 18.77 15.40 28.70
CA ARG A 918 19.33 14.44 29.65
C ARG A 918 20.69 13.99 29.14
N VAL A 919 21.69 14.08 30.01
CA VAL A 919 23.03 13.54 29.78
C VAL A 919 23.05 12.01 29.93
N GLN A 920 22.18 11.48 30.79
CA GLN A 920 22.02 10.06 31.04
C GLN A 920 20.57 9.65 30.84
N GLU A 921 20.40 8.50 30.19
CA GLU A 921 19.09 7.92 29.98
C GLU A 921 18.51 7.33 31.26
N ARG A 922 17.18 7.35 31.35
CA ARG A 922 16.45 6.82 32.50
C ARG A 922 15.79 5.49 32.14
N LEU A 923 16.08 4.48 32.93
CA LEU A 923 15.49 3.16 32.83
C LEU A 923 14.13 3.15 33.52
N ARG A 924 13.12 2.59 32.87
CA ARG A 924 11.79 2.39 33.45
C ARG A 924 11.77 1.14 34.34
N ARG A 925 12.40 1.21 35.51
CA ARG A 925 12.34 0.17 36.53
C ARG A 925 11.42 0.56 37.68
N ARG A 926 10.64 -0.42 38.15
CA ARG A 926 9.81 -0.32 39.34
C ARG A 926 10.58 -0.93 40.52
N LEU A 927 11.33 -0.10 41.21
CA LEU A 927 12.08 -0.45 42.41
C LEU A 927 11.33 0.10 43.63
N GLU A 928 11.21 -0.72 44.66
CA GLU A 928 10.71 -0.25 45.96
C GLU A 928 11.81 0.59 46.62
N PHE A 929 11.44 1.78 47.09
CA PHE A 929 12.35 2.68 47.77
C PHE A 929 11.71 3.22 49.05
N GLU A 930 12.56 3.57 50.00
CA GLU A 930 12.24 4.33 51.19
C GLU A 930 13.02 5.64 51.15
N PHE A 931 12.33 6.77 51.35
CA PHE A 931 12.95 8.07 51.50
C PHE A 931 12.91 8.48 52.97
N ARG A 932 14.01 9.06 53.46
CA ARG A 932 14.12 9.69 54.78
C ARG A 932 14.71 11.09 54.61
N GLY A 933 13.98 12.14 54.98
CA GLY A 933 14.50 13.50 54.91
C GLY A 933 13.82 14.45 55.90
N GLY A 934 14.64 15.28 56.55
CA GLY A 934 14.32 16.22 57.62
C GLY A 934 15.64 16.90 58.04
N GLY A 935 15.63 18.19 58.35
CA GLY A 935 16.82 19.05 58.22
C GLY A 935 17.91 18.92 59.29
N GLU A 936 19.17 18.83 58.86
CA GLU A 936 20.29 19.55 59.48
C GLU A 936 20.22 21.04 59.06
N SER A 937 19.53 21.86 59.84
CA SER A 937 19.76 23.31 59.96
C SER A 937 18.76 23.91 60.95
N GLY A 938 19.17 24.04 62.21
CA GLY A 938 18.76 25.07 63.19
C GLY A 938 17.28 25.36 63.50
N ASP A 939 16.29 24.81 62.81
CA ASP A 939 14.88 25.16 62.95
C ASP A 939 14.05 23.91 63.26
N ALA A 940 13.64 23.76 64.51
CA ALA A 940 13.00 22.58 65.11
C ALA A 940 11.56 22.31 64.62
N SER A 941 11.16 22.88 63.47
CA SER A 941 9.78 22.85 62.96
C SER A 941 9.57 21.95 61.73
N ARG A 942 10.61 21.30 61.19
CA ARG A 942 10.49 20.33 60.07
C ARG A 942 10.65 18.89 60.55
N ALA A 943 9.52 18.20 60.74
CA ALA A 943 9.46 16.78 61.08
C ALA A 943 10.21 15.90 60.06
N ASP A 944 10.90 14.87 60.55
CA ASP A 944 11.49 13.81 59.72
C ASP A 944 10.42 13.14 58.88
N VAL A 945 10.51 13.30 57.56
CA VAL A 945 9.58 12.71 56.61
C VAL A 945 10.16 11.39 56.14
N THR A 946 9.52 10.29 56.56
CA THR A 946 9.81 8.95 56.04
C THR A 946 8.61 8.41 55.27
N PHE A 947 8.82 7.94 54.03
CA PHE A 947 7.79 7.22 53.29
C PHE A 947 8.38 6.20 52.33
N LYS A 948 7.55 5.21 51.99
CA LYS A 948 7.87 4.19 51.00
C LYS A 948 7.11 4.43 49.70
N GLY A 949 7.72 4.06 48.58
CA GLY A 949 7.13 4.22 47.27
C GLY A 949 7.76 3.33 46.23
N TYR A 950 7.33 3.52 44.98
CA TYR A 950 7.91 2.85 43.83
C TYR A 950 8.52 3.87 42.89
N SER A 951 9.71 3.55 42.36
CA SER A 951 10.26 4.29 41.23
C SER A 951 9.42 4.04 39.99
N LYS A 952 9.31 5.08 39.17
CA LYS A 952 8.75 5.03 37.82
C LYS A 952 9.86 4.94 36.77
N ASP A 953 10.90 5.73 36.97
CA ASP A 953 12.12 5.72 36.18
C ASP A 953 13.35 6.07 37.04
N ILE A 954 14.52 5.58 36.68
CA ILE A 954 15.77 5.75 37.43
C ILE A 954 16.99 5.84 36.49
N SER A 955 17.99 6.62 36.87
CA SER A 955 19.30 6.76 36.20
C SER A 955 20.39 6.95 37.26
N LEU A 956 21.67 7.03 36.85
CA LEU A 956 22.75 7.35 37.80
C LEU A 956 22.68 8.80 38.31
N SER A 957 21.90 9.67 37.66
CA SER A 957 21.72 11.08 38.04
C SER A 957 20.52 11.34 38.97
N GLY A 958 19.59 10.38 39.09
CA GLY A 958 18.36 10.56 39.86
C GLY A 958 17.23 9.64 39.42
N LEU A 959 16.07 9.77 40.07
CA LEU A 959 14.87 8.97 39.79
C LEU A 959 13.58 9.78 39.80
N ALA A 960 12.51 9.24 39.21
CA ALA A 960 11.15 9.72 39.39
C ALA A 960 10.31 8.68 40.14
N THR A 961 9.40 9.12 40.98
CA THR A 961 8.60 8.28 41.87
C THR A 961 7.11 8.57 41.73
N GLU A 962 6.28 7.56 42.03
CA GLU A 962 4.81 7.70 42.14
C GLU A 962 4.36 7.19 43.52
N THR A 963 3.72 8.05 44.32
CA THR A 963 3.28 7.72 45.69
C THR A 963 1.82 8.09 45.95
N THR A 964 1.16 7.34 46.85
CA THR A 964 -0.27 7.47 47.19
C THR A 964 -0.54 8.15 48.53
N SER A 965 0.47 8.38 49.37
CA SER A 965 0.32 8.95 50.73
C SER A 965 1.36 10.06 50.97
N LEU A 966 0.89 11.32 50.86
CA LEU A 966 1.44 12.65 51.28
C LEU A 966 2.89 13.06 50.92
N PRO A 967 3.21 14.38 50.80
CA PRO A 967 2.57 15.44 50.00
C PRO A 967 3.62 16.21 49.16
N GLY A 968 3.25 17.40 48.64
CA GLY A 968 4.11 18.37 47.96
C GLY A 968 5.39 18.70 48.73
N LEU A 969 6.40 17.86 48.56
CA LEU A 969 7.76 18.07 49.05
C LEU A 969 8.26 19.39 48.48
N ALA A 970 8.79 20.24 49.35
CA ALA A 970 9.42 21.49 48.93
C ALA A 970 10.51 21.18 47.90
N ARG A 971 10.57 21.99 46.86
CA ARG A 971 11.72 21.96 45.94
C ARG A 971 12.98 22.16 46.78
N ASP A 972 14.02 21.39 46.47
CA ASP A 972 15.30 21.37 47.17
C ASP A 972 15.31 20.70 48.56
N LEU A 973 14.24 20.00 48.97
CA LEU A 973 14.34 19.10 50.13
C LEU A 973 15.41 18.03 49.86
N VAL A 974 16.38 17.91 50.77
CA VAL A 974 17.45 16.91 50.73
C VAL A 974 17.12 15.80 51.71
N GLY A 975 17.44 14.56 51.34
CA GLY A 975 17.36 13.40 52.22
C GLY A 975 18.05 12.20 51.60
N GLU A 976 17.86 11.04 52.21
CA GLU A 976 18.45 9.78 51.79
C GLU A 976 17.37 8.86 51.20
N ILE A 977 17.69 8.22 50.07
CA ILE A 977 16.88 7.17 49.46
C ILE A 977 17.58 5.83 49.67
N THR A 978 16.85 4.82 50.10
CA THR A 978 17.32 3.43 50.19
C THR A 978 16.41 2.55 49.35
N PHE A 979 17.00 1.70 48.50
CA PHE A 979 16.24 0.72 47.71
C PHE A 979 16.12 -0.59 48.46
N ALA A 980 14.97 -1.26 48.36
CA ALA A 980 14.73 -2.53 49.05
C ALA A 980 15.71 -3.63 48.65
N ASP A 981 16.15 -3.63 47.39
CA ASP A 981 17.10 -4.61 46.83
C ASP A 981 18.57 -4.30 47.19
N CYS A 982 18.81 -3.18 47.87
CA CYS A 982 20.14 -2.66 48.21
C CYS A 982 20.05 -1.81 49.52
N PRO A 983 19.57 -2.39 50.64
CA PRO A 983 19.22 -1.62 51.83
C PRO A 983 20.46 -1.04 52.54
N GLU A 984 21.62 -1.67 52.37
CA GLU A 984 22.91 -1.22 52.91
C GLU A 984 23.47 0.07 52.27
N VAL A 985 22.90 0.56 51.16
CA VAL A 985 23.41 1.75 50.46
C VAL A 985 22.39 2.87 50.51
N ARG A 986 22.85 4.02 51.02
CA ARG A 986 22.06 5.25 51.09
C ARG A 986 22.42 6.18 49.95
N PHE A 987 21.41 6.65 49.23
CA PHE A 987 21.55 7.53 48.08
C PHE A 987 21.10 8.94 48.46
N PRO A 988 22.04 9.87 48.74
CA PRO A 988 21.70 11.27 48.96
C PRO A 988 20.97 11.84 47.74
N ALA A 989 19.77 12.38 47.96
CA ALA A 989 18.87 12.82 46.91
C ALA A 989 18.17 14.13 47.28
N ARG A 990 17.95 14.96 46.28
CA ARG A 990 17.26 16.25 46.38
C ARG A 990 16.03 16.29 45.50
N VAL A 991 14.93 16.82 46.04
CA VAL A 991 13.68 17.03 45.29
C VAL A 991 13.84 18.14 44.25
N VAL A 992 13.64 17.81 42.98
CA VAL A 992 13.75 18.75 41.85
C VAL A 992 12.38 19.24 41.39
N TYR A 993 11.36 18.38 41.49
CA TYR A 993 10.01 18.67 40.98
C TYR A 993 8.96 17.80 41.69
N THR A 994 7.79 18.36 41.99
CA THR A 994 6.66 17.62 42.56
C THR A 994 5.36 18.04 41.87
N GLU A 995 4.54 17.08 41.44
CA GLU A 995 3.25 17.31 40.79
C GLU A 995 2.14 16.50 41.49
N ARG A 996 1.01 17.16 41.79
CA ARG A 996 -0.19 16.52 42.31
C ARG A 996 -1.13 16.16 41.15
N LYS A 997 -1.33 14.86 40.89
CA LYS A 997 -2.31 14.38 39.91
C LYS A 997 -3.64 14.05 40.58
N ARG A 998 -4.71 14.76 40.21
CA ARG A 998 -6.10 14.31 40.46
C ARG A 998 -6.41 13.17 39.48
N ARG A 999 -6.82 12.01 40.00
CA ARG A 999 -7.21 10.86 39.18
C ARG A 999 -8.57 11.15 38.53
N ALA A 1000 -8.58 11.72 37.32
CA ALA A 1000 -9.74 11.62 36.45
C ALA A 1000 -9.90 10.15 36.05
N TRP A 1001 -11.10 9.61 36.15
CA TRP A 1001 -11.45 8.20 35.94
C TRP A 1001 -10.89 7.71 34.60
N ALA A 1002 -9.84 6.88 34.64
CA ALA A 1002 -9.19 6.33 33.45
C ALA A 1002 -9.28 4.80 33.49
N ALA A 1003 -10.33 4.27 32.89
CA ALA A 1003 -10.60 2.85 32.69
C ALA A 1003 -9.68 2.18 31.63
N LYS A 1004 -8.36 2.45 31.64
CA LYS A 1004 -7.44 1.92 30.60
C LYS A 1004 -6.32 0.99 31.06
N ASP A 1005 -6.04 0.88 32.36
CA ASP A 1005 -4.96 -0.02 32.83
C ASP A 1005 -5.44 -1.39 33.34
N GLN A 1006 -6.75 -1.68 33.30
CA GLN A 1006 -7.28 -3.00 33.73
C GLN A 1006 -7.38 -4.06 32.62
N VAL A 1007 -7.04 -3.75 31.37
CA VAL A 1007 -7.14 -4.74 30.27
C VAL A 1007 -5.93 -5.71 30.23
N GLY A 1008 -4.86 -5.44 30.99
CA GLY A 1008 -3.66 -6.27 31.02
C GLY A 1008 -3.71 -7.53 31.91
N LEU A 1009 -4.75 -7.73 32.74
CA LEU A 1009 -4.77 -8.76 33.78
C LEU A 1009 -5.60 -10.02 33.47
N ARG A 1010 -6.12 -10.19 32.24
CA ARG A 1010 -6.97 -11.36 31.88
C ARG A 1010 -6.29 -12.46 31.05
N ARG A 1011 -4.97 -12.50 30.92
CA ARG A 1011 -4.26 -13.60 30.22
C ARG A 1011 -3.09 -14.20 31.03
N CYS A 1012 -3.35 -14.55 32.29
CA CYS A 1012 -2.52 -15.50 33.04
C CYS A 1012 -3.42 -16.64 33.56
N ARG A 1013 -3.85 -17.53 32.66
CA ARG A 1013 -4.27 -18.89 33.02
C ARG A 1013 -3.75 -19.81 31.93
N GLY A 1014 -2.63 -20.48 32.20
CA GLY A 1014 -2.07 -21.46 31.29
C GLY A 1014 -0.58 -21.73 31.46
N SER A 1015 -0.12 -22.07 32.67
CA SER A 1015 1.09 -22.86 32.84
C SER A 1015 1.03 -23.58 34.18
N GLN A 1016 0.99 -24.91 34.12
CA GLN A 1016 1.05 -25.80 35.28
C GLN A 1016 2.33 -25.53 36.07
N VAL A 1017 2.18 -25.26 37.37
CA VAL A 1017 3.28 -25.31 38.34
C VAL A 1017 3.04 -26.56 39.18
N GLY A 1018 4.01 -27.48 39.11
CA GLY A 1018 4.09 -28.65 39.97
C GLY A 1018 4.30 -28.26 41.43
N ALA A 1019 3.76 -29.09 42.31
CA ALA A 1019 3.75 -28.94 43.75
C ALA A 1019 5.12 -28.66 44.36
N PHE A 1020 5.22 -27.63 45.20
CA PHE A 1020 6.04 -27.60 46.42
C PHE A 1020 5.57 -26.46 47.34
N GLY A 1021 5.30 -26.79 48.61
CA GLY A 1021 5.39 -25.86 49.75
C GLY A 1021 4.14 -25.03 50.08
N THR A 1022 3.37 -25.52 51.04
CA THR A 1022 2.29 -24.82 51.75
C THR A 1022 2.80 -23.63 52.58
N SER A 1023 2.37 -22.41 52.26
CA SER A 1023 2.10 -21.35 53.25
C SER A 1023 1.09 -20.38 52.64
N ALA A 1024 -0.19 -20.66 52.87
CA ALA A 1024 -1.30 -19.79 52.50
C ALA A 1024 -1.36 -18.63 53.50
N ASP A 1025 -0.62 -17.55 53.22
CA ASP A 1025 -0.80 -16.24 53.84
C ASP A 1025 -0.21 -15.18 52.92
N ARG A 1026 -1.10 -14.51 52.15
CA ARG A 1026 -0.94 -13.21 51.44
C ARG A 1026 -1.73 -13.25 50.12
N LEU A 1027 -3.04 -13.03 50.18
CA LEU A 1027 -3.80 -12.49 49.05
C LEU A 1027 -5.18 -11.95 49.50
N ASP A 1028 -5.21 -11.19 50.59
CA ASP A 1028 -6.39 -10.40 50.98
C ASP A 1028 -5.97 -8.94 51.19
N TYR A 1029 -5.93 -8.16 50.11
CA TYR A 1029 -5.93 -6.69 50.16
C TYR A 1029 -6.44 -6.08 48.83
N LEU A 1030 -7.54 -6.60 48.27
CA LEU A 1030 -8.25 -5.95 47.16
C LEU A 1030 -9.79 -6.02 47.30
N SER A 1031 -10.30 -5.68 48.48
CA SER A 1031 -11.64 -5.13 48.71
C SER A 1031 -11.54 -4.43 50.08
N THR A 1032 -11.98 -3.22 50.39
CA THR A 1032 -13.11 -2.37 50.01
C THR A 1032 -12.75 -0.92 50.41
N SER A 1033 -13.48 0.09 49.90
CA SER A 1033 -13.45 1.51 50.32
C SER A 1033 -12.15 2.31 50.16
N ALA A 1034 -12.04 3.10 49.08
CA ALA A 1034 -11.21 4.31 49.07
C ALA A 1034 -11.75 5.28 48.02
N GLY A 1035 -12.03 6.52 48.43
CA GLY A 1035 -12.33 7.64 47.52
C GLY A 1035 -11.20 7.92 46.51
N PRO A 1036 -11.30 8.98 45.68
CA PRO A 1036 -10.32 9.24 44.63
C PRO A 1036 -8.90 9.36 45.21
N ARG A 1037 -8.08 8.30 45.05
CA ARG A 1037 -6.68 8.28 45.48
C ARG A 1037 -5.90 9.31 44.68
N VAL A 1038 -5.40 10.34 45.35
CA VAL A 1038 -4.48 11.34 44.80
C VAL A 1038 -3.12 10.69 44.59
N LEU A 1039 -2.54 10.85 43.40
CA LEU A 1039 -1.19 10.37 43.08
C LEU A 1039 -0.23 11.56 43.04
N TYR A 1040 0.90 11.46 43.73
CA TYR A 1040 1.98 12.44 43.66
C TYR A 1040 3.10 11.90 42.78
N ARG A 1041 3.61 12.73 41.88
CA ARG A 1041 4.80 12.47 41.08
C ARG A 1041 5.92 13.35 41.58
N THR A 1042 7.03 12.75 42.01
CA THR A 1042 8.20 13.49 42.49
C THR A 1042 9.42 13.10 41.68
N ALA A 1043 10.23 14.08 41.29
CA ALA A 1043 11.53 13.87 40.65
C ALA A 1043 12.65 14.21 41.63
N TRP A 1044 13.63 13.33 41.70
CA TRP A 1044 14.77 13.36 42.60
C TRP A 1044 16.05 13.43 41.78
N ALA A 1045 16.98 14.28 42.17
CA ALA A 1045 18.35 14.27 41.66
C ALA A 1045 19.27 13.74 42.77
N PHE A 1046 20.15 12.81 42.43
CA PHE A 1046 21.17 12.38 43.38
C PHE A 1046 22.24 13.47 43.53
N VAL A 1047 22.69 13.70 44.75
CA VAL A 1047 23.64 14.77 45.11
C VAL A 1047 24.88 14.15 45.74
N ASP A 1048 26.07 14.52 45.28
CA ASP A 1048 27.36 14.10 45.85
C ASP A 1048 27.51 12.58 46.07
N LEU A 1049 27.06 11.76 45.12
CA LEU A 1049 27.21 10.31 45.16
C LEU A 1049 28.70 9.92 45.20
N PRO A 1050 29.17 9.25 46.27
CA PRO A 1050 30.51 8.68 46.29
C PRO A 1050 30.70 7.71 45.11
N GLU A 1051 31.91 7.64 44.55
CA GLU A 1051 32.20 6.79 43.37
C GLU A 1051 31.81 5.33 43.61
N SER A 1052 32.04 4.81 44.82
CA SER A 1052 31.66 3.44 45.22
C SER A 1052 30.14 3.21 45.27
N THR A 1053 29.37 4.23 45.68
CA THR A 1053 27.90 4.21 45.70
C THR A 1053 27.34 4.31 44.27
N ARG A 1054 27.92 5.19 43.45
CA ARG A 1054 27.58 5.32 42.01
C ARG A 1054 27.83 4.01 41.27
N HIS A 1055 28.97 3.36 41.53
CA HIS A 1055 29.32 2.08 40.93
C HIS A 1055 28.34 0.97 41.33
N ARG A 1056 27.93 0.90 42.61
CA ARG A 1056 26.92 -0.05 43.07
C ARG A 1056 25.55 0.17 42.41
N LEU A 1057 25.11 1.42 42.29
CA LEU A 1057 23.88 1.76 41.57
C LEU A 1057 23.96 1.32 40.11
N LEU A 1058 25.09 1.56 39.45
CA LEU A 1058 25.32 1.15 38.06
C LEU A 1058 25.16 -0.35 37.88
N LEU A 1059 25.82 -1.15 38.73
CA LEU A 1059 25.70 -2.60 38.65
C LEU A 1059 24.29 -3.09 38.95
N HIS A 1060 23.57 -2.45 39.87
CA HIS A 1060 22.19 -2.81 40.18
C HIS A 1060 21.22 -2.45 39.03
N LEU A 1061 21.45 -1.33 38.35
CA LEU A 1061 20.60 -0.88 37.25
C LEU A 1061 20.80 -1.67 35.97
N PHE A 1062 22.06 -1.90 35.59
CA PHE A 1062 22.41 -2.45 34.27
C PHE A 1062 22.94 -3.88 34.32
N ALA A 1063 23.68 -4.25 35.37
CA ALA A 1063 24.38 -5.54 35.45
C ALA A 1063 23.56 -6.63 36.15
N ASP A 1064 22.40 -6.31 36.71
CA ASP A 1064 21.45 -7.27 37.29
C ASP A 1064 20.90 -8.22 36.19
N PRO A 1065 21.03 -9.55 36.34
CA PRO A 1065 20.47 -10.53 35.39
C PRO A 1065 18.97 -10.36 35.10
N GLN A 1066 18.20 -9.77 36.03
CA GLN A 1066 16.77 -9.53 35.85
C GLN A 1066 16.45 -8.16 35.23
N ALA A 1067 17.44 -7.29 35.01
CA ALA A 1067 17.20 -5.91 34.55
C ALA A 1067 16.44 -5.85 33.22
N TRP A 1068 16.71 -6.79 32.31
CA TRP A 1068 16.23 -6.77 30.93
C TRP A 1068 15.18 -7.85 30.63
N SER A 1069 14.89 -8.75 31.57
CA SER A 1069 14.01 -9.92 31.36
C SER A 1069 12.58 -9.55 30.93
N SER A 1070 12.09 -8.38 31.34
CA SER A 1070 10.75 -7.86 31.02
C SER A 1070 10.74 -6.76 29.96
N ALA A 1071 11.88 -6.44 29.34
CA ALA A 1071 12.03 -5.31 28.42
C ALA A 1071 11.16 -5.42 27.16
N HIS A 1072 10.72 -6.63 26.81
CA HIS A 1072 9.94 -6.92 25.62
C HIS A 1072 8.46 -7.23 25.87
N GLU A 1073 8.02 -7.31 27.13
CA GLU A 1073 6.66 -7.80 27.46
C GLU A 1073 5.54 -6.84 27.04
N LYS A 1074 5.79 -5.52 27.10
CA LYS A 1074 4.77 -4.48 26.93
C LYS A 1074 4.55 -4.02 25.47
N ARG A 1075 5.27 -4.62 24.52
CA ARG A 1075 5.32 -4.16 23.13
C ARG A 1075 4.16 -4.70 22.29
N ALA A 1076 3.77 -3.95 21.26
CA ALA A 1076 2.81 -4.37 20.27
C ALA A 1076 3.31 -5.60 19.48
N ARG A 1077 2.49 -6.66 19.45
CA ARG A 1077 2.82 -7.94 18.78
C ARG A 1077 2.00 -8.23 17.52
N GLY A 1078 1.00 -7.41 17.19
CA GLY A 1078 0.14 -7.58 16.01
C GLY A 1078 0.18 -6.41 15.02
N ASN A 1079 -0.02 -6.69 13.74
CA ASN A 1079 -0.05 -5.67 12.67
C ASN A 1079 -1.07 -4.54 12.94
N LEU A 1080 -2.28 -4.88 13.38
CA LEU A 1080 -3.30 -3.87 13.68
C LEU A 1080 -2.89 -2.94 14.83
N SER A 1081 -2.22 -3.48 15.85
CA SER A 1081 -1.68 -2.69 16.96
C SER A 1081 -0.56 -1.77 16.49
N MET A 1082 0.32 -2.25 15.61
CA MET A 1082 1.36 -1.44 14.99
C MET A 1082 0.79 -0.28 14.17
N VAL A 1083 -0.23 -0.53 13.35
CA VAL A 1083 -0.94 0.51 12.58
C VAL A 1083 -1.59 1.53 13.51
N PHE A 1084 -2.27 1.07 14.58
CA PHE A 1084 -2.85 1.95 15.58
C PHE A 1084 -1.80 2.87 16.23
N HIS A 1085 -0.65 2.32 16.63
CA HIS A 1085 0.44 3.10 17.20
C HIS A 1085 1.06 4.06 16.19
N PHE A 1086 1.13 3.70 14.90
CA PHE A 1086 1.56 4.62 13.84
C PHE A 1086 0.61 5.81 13.70
N CYS A 1087 -0.70 5.56 13.54
CA CYS A 1087 -1.69 6.63 13.39
C CYS A 1087 -1.75 7.53 14.63
N LYS A 1088 -1.72 6.93 15.83
CA LYS A 1088 -1.66 7.67 17.10
C LYS A 1088 -0.37 8.49 17.19
N GLY A 1089 0.76 7.93 16.79
CA GLY A 1089 2.04 8.60 16.80
C GLY A 1089 2.07 9.78 15.83
N LEU A 1090 1.52 9.60 14.63
CA LEU A 1090 1.41 10.66 13.63
C LEU A 1090 0.56 11.83 14.15
N PHE A 1091 -0.61 11.53 14.73
CA PHE A 1091 -1.46 12.53 15.38
C PHE A 1091 -0.73 13.27 16.51
N ASN A 1092 0.01 12.54 17.35
CA ASN A 1092 0.81 13.11 18.44
C ASN A 1092 2.02 13.93 17.97
N ALA A 1093 2.53 13.67 16.76
CA ALA A 1093 3.62 14.43 16.17
C ALA A 1093 3.13 15.75 15.56
N PHE A 1094 1.91 15.74 14.98
CA PHE A 1094 1.26 16.94 14.47
C PHE A 1094 0.78 17.91 15.57
N ARG A 1095 0.35 17.36 16.72
CA ARG A 1095 -0.01 18.15 17.91
C ARG A 1095 1.23 18.62 18.68
#